data_AF-A0A096MIL8-F1
#
_entry.id   AF-A0A096MIL8-F1
#
_cell.length_a   1.000
_cell.length_b   1.000
_cell.length_c   1.000
_cell.angle_alpha   90.00
_cell.angle_beta   90.00
_cell.angle_gamma   90.00
#
_symmetry.space_group_name_H-M   'P 1'
#
loop_
_entity.id
_entity.type
_entity.pdbx_description
1 polymer ?
#
loop_
_entity_poly.entity_id
_entity_poly.type
_entity_poly.pdbx_seq_one_letter_code
_entity_poly.pdbx_strand_id
1 'polypeptide(L)'
;AAFPGNLQLVLVLRPSRFFQRTIADIGIKLHKDDFKMKIVMLNSLSDLHGYVDKSQLTQEFGGSLEYSHSQWIHHRTAIENFALTVKTTAQMLQRFGSELAETELPNDVQSTKDLLAEHTGKYSNLKEELKLALRQGSTLFTCIKDQTGLGSASSMIRCYRGLGRSWQRRSLLLAQLDETENAFEQFWCKHHLKLEQCLQLRHFEQDFREVKVTLDTRMDSLKGLSDAGDCVARVEHLLMELKTLEEKVQPTLEKAQLHAMHGDQLIQSNHYAVDSIRPKCVELRRVCDDFSNEAKKKSDVLSKSLHVHMGIEKVNQWCESGIYLLASQAVDKCQSQEGAESALTDIENFLESAEKNHVTELRNLHNQYEVILSEDVKGSVLKALKRLEDVQEMFEKRRVSLKRLSAKQTRPIQPVAPRPESSPKRLAPNYFLKQGKIVFKNNNDLITETVVHHHGETRSQGPRSCAIRTDSCSYLFIHIITELIESERIYVEELQSIMEGYVAELNNSEICHLIPPTLENKQDVLFGNLPEIYDFHNKTFLMELENCAVNPELIGTCFLKRKEELQVYEKYCQNKPRSEVVWRQCGDSLFFQECQKKLDHKLSLDAYLLKPVQRITKYQLMLKEMLKCSKGEGMAELEEALATMLDIVKSVNDSMHQIAITGF
;
A
#
# COMPACT_ATOMS: atom_id res chain seq x y z
N ALA A 1 56.55 -4.19 13.84
CA ALA A 1 55.92 -5.08 14.83
C ALA A 1 55.48 -4.22 16.02
N ALA A 2 54.17 -4.00 16.19
CA ALA A 2 53.65 -3.29 17.37
C ALA A 2 53.50 -4.28 18.52
N PHE A 3 54.02 -3.95 19.70
CA PHE A 3 53.79 -4.73 20.92
C PHE A 3 52.30 -4.67 21.29
N PRO A 4 51.66 -5.79 21.67
CA PRO A 4 50.25 -5.78 22.04
C PRO A 4 50.09 -5.23 23.47
N GLY A 5 49.59 -4.01 23.60
CA GLY A 5 49.08 -3.41 24.85
C GLY A 5 50.05 -2.51 25.62
N ASN A 6 49.51 -1.81 26.62
CA ASN A 6 50.23 -0.93 27.54
C ASN A 6 51.34 -1.71 28.27
N LEU A 7 52.61 -1.47 27.88
CA LEU A 7 53.78 -2.05 28.54
C LEU A 7 53.90 -1.50 29.96
N GLN A 8 53.71 -2.36 30.97
CA GLN A 8 53.76 -1.96 32.38
C GLN A 8 55.17 -2.06 32.99
N LEU A 9 55.96 -3.03 32.53
CA LEU A 9 57.26 -3.37 33.09
C LEU A 9 58.21 -3.94 32.03
N VAL A 10 59.45 -3.45 32.01
CA VAL A 10 60.55 -3.96 31.18
C VAL A 10 61.67 -4.44 32.11
N LEU A 11 62.09 -5.70 31.93
CA LEU A 11 63.19 -6.30 32.67
C LEU A 11 64.40 -6.42 31.75
N VAL A 12 65.53 -5.86 32.14
CA VAL A 12 66.76 -5.88 31.35
C VAL A 12 67.84 -6.65 32.10
N LEU A 13 68.23 -7.81 31.58
CA LEU A 13 69.32 -8.61 32.14
C LEU A 13 70.67 -8.05 31.69
N ARG A 14 71.52 -7.66 32.66
CA ARG A 14 72.84 -7.08 32.36
C ARG A 14 73.79 -8.11 31.76
N PRO A 15 74.61 -7.71 30.77
CA PRO A 15 75.70 -8.54 30.27
C PRO A 15 76.69 -8.89 31.38
N SER A 16 77.21 -10.12 31.36
CA SER A 16 78.17 -10.62 32.36
C SER A 16 79.57 -10.00 32.24
N ARG A 17 79.91 -9.42 31.08
CA ARG A 17 81.22 -8.79 30.81
C ARG A 17 81.22 -7.31 31.22
N PHE A 18 82.22 -6.91 32.03
CA PHE A 18 82.32 -5.60 32.68
C PHE A 18 82.11 -4.40 31.73
N PHE A 19 82.74 -4.40 30.55
CA PHE A 19 82.62 -3.30 29.58
C PHE A 19 81.24 -3.21 28.91
N GLN A 20 80.56 -4.34 28.69
CA GLN A 20 79.21 -4.35 28.10
C GLN A 20 78.14 -3.88 29.11
N ARG A 21 78.38 -4.11 30.41
CA ARG A 21 77.52 -3.66 31.51
C ARG A 21 77.48 -2.12 31.62
N THR A 22 78.64 -1.47 31.54
CA THR A 22 78.75 0.00 31.63
C THR A 22 78.10 0.70 30.44
N ILE A 23 78.21 0.14 29.22
CA ILE A 23 77.61 0.72 28.01
C ILE A 23 76.07 0.59 28.04
N ALA A 24 75.54 -0.55 28.47
CA ALA A 24 74.08 -0.77 28.60
C ALA A 24 73.45 0.13 29.68
N ASP A 25 74.13 0.34 30.82
CA ASP A 25 73.65 1.22 31.89
C ASP A 25 73.65 2.70 31.49
N ILE A 26 74.55 3.15 30.59
CA ILE A 26 74.59 4.52 30.07
C ILE A 26 73.47 4.75 29.04
N GLY A 27 73.30 3.83 28.08
CA GLY A 27 72.29 3.96 27.02
C GLY A 27 70.85 4.00 27.53
N ILE A 28 70.53 3.21 28.56
CA ILE A 28 69.18 3.18 29.16
C ILE A 28 68.95 4.38 30.10
N LYS A 29 70.00 4.88 30.77
CA LYS A 29 69.88 6.11 31.60
C LYS A 29 69.58 7.36 30.77
N LEU A 30 70.12 7.45 29.56
CA LEU A 30 69.93 8.59 28.65
C LEU A 30 68.48 8.73 28.17
N HIS A 31 67.73 7.63 28.10
CA HIS A 31 66.33 7.61 27.63
C HIS A 31 65.33 7.29 28.74
N LYS A 32 65.76 7.22 30.00
CA LYS A 32 64.92 6.75 31.11
C LYS A 32 63.67 7.60 31.33
N ASP A 33 63.76 8.91 31.06
CA ASP A 33 62.66 9.86 31.22
C ASP A 33 61.71 9.91 30.01
N ASP A 34 62.11 9.32 28.88
CA ASP A 34 61.29 9.23 27.65
C ASP A 34 60.25 8.10 27.72
N PHE A 35 60.43 7.13 28.63
CA PHE A 35 59.58 5.96 28.73
C PHE A 35 58.52 6.10 29.83
N LYS A 36 57.24 6.09 29.45
CA LYS A 36 56.08 6.05 30.39
C LYS A 36 55.93 4.71 31.15
N MET A 37 56.95 3.85 31.19
CA MET A 37 56.88 2.48 31.74
C MET A 37 58.05 2.18 32.68
N LYS A 38 57.84 1.28 33.65
CA LYS A 38 58.85 0.93 34.65
C LYS A 38 59.93 0.04 34.03
N ILE A 39 61.21 0.45 34.11
CA ILE A 39 62.35 -0.35 33.65
C ILE A 39 63.16 -0.82 34.86
N VAL A 40 63.43 -2.12 34.97
CA VAL A 40 64.21 -2.72 36.05
C VAL A 40 65.44 -3.43 35.47
N MET A 41 66.60 -3.05 35.97
CA MET A 41 67.88 -3.63 35.56
C MET A 41 68.28 -4.77 36.50
N LEU A 42 68.45 -5.96 35.94
CA LEU A 42 68.74 -7.19 36.66
C LEU A 42 70.23 -7.54 36.56
N ASN A 43 70.83 -8.01 37.64
CA ASN A 43 72.26 -8.33 37.70
C ASN A 43 72.57 -9.81 37.45
N SER A 44 71.56 -10.67 37.60
CA SER A 44 71.71 -12.11 37.48
C SER A 44 70.44 -12.78 36.95
N LEU A 45 70.57 -14.01 36.44
CA LEU A 45 69.41 -14.83 36.08
C LEU A 45 68.54 -15.15 37.31
N SER A 46 69.13 -15.25 38.50
CA SER A 46 68.39 -15.44 39.75
C SER A 46 67.49 -14.24 40.07
N ASP A 47 67.94 -13.02 39.77
CA ASP A 47 67.11 -11.81 39.91
C ASP A 47 65.91 -11.90 38.96
N LEU A 48 66.13 -12.32 37.71
CA LEU A 48 65.06 -12.51 36.72
C LEU A 48 64.02 -13.53 37.21
N HIS A 49 64.48 -14.64 37.81
CA HIS A 49 63.60 -15.68 38.37
C HIS A 49 62.78 -15.19 39.58
N GLY A 50 63.18 -14.09 40.23
CA GLY A 50 62.39 -13.42 41.26
C GLY A 50 61.23 -12.58 40.71
N TYR A 51 61.30 -12.16 39.44
CA TYR A 51 60.23 -11.40 38.77
C TYR A 51 59.36 -12.28 37.86
N VAL A 52 59.94 -13.30 37.24
CA VAL A 52 59.27 -14.15 36.25
C VAL A 52 59.52 -15.62 36.58
N ASP A 53 58.43 -16.38 36.68
CA ASP A 53 58.51 -17.82 36.94
C ASP A 53 59.29 -18.54 35.83
N LYS A 54 60.14 -19.51 36.21
CA LYS A 54 60.99 -20.26 35.27
C LYS A 54 60.19 -20.98 34.18
N SER A 55 58.94 -21.34 34.45
CA SER A 55 58.07 -21.95 33.44
C SER A 55 57.70 -21.01 32.30
N GLN A 56 57.88 -19.70 32.47
CA GLN A 56 57.56 -18.66 31.47
C GLN A 56 58.78 -18.16 30.72
N LEU A 57 59.97 -18.72 30.99
CA LEU A 57 61.23 -18.33 30.38
C LEU A 57 61.72 -19.43 29.44
N THR A 58 62.30 -19.05 28.31
CA THR A 58 62.94 -19.97 27.36
C THR A 58 64.20 -20.58 27.96
N GLN A 59 64.69 -21.68 27.37
CA GLN A 59 65.87 -22.40 27.88
C GLN A 59 67.12 -21.50 27.99
N GLU A 60 67.25 -20.50 27.11
CA GLU A 60 68.36 -19.53 27.13
C GLU A 60 68.40 -18.62 28.38
N PHE A 61 67.27 -18.49 29.09
CA PHE A 61 67.16 -17.79 30.37
C PHE A 61 66.99 -18.74 31.57
N GLY A 62 67.32 -20.03 31.39
CA GLY A 62 67.25 -21.05 32.43
C GLY A 62 65.82 -21.45 32.80
N GLY A 63 64.86 -21.27 31.88
CA GLY A 63 63.47 -21.68 32.05
C GLY A 63 63.10 -22.95 31.29
N SER A 64 61.83 -23.33 31.39
CA SER A 64 61.28 -24.56 30.78
C SER A 64 60.27 -24.31 29.65
N LEU A 65 60.18 -23.06 29.16
CA LEU A 65 59.28 -22.70 28.07
C LEU A 65 59.88 -23.19 26.73
N GLU A 66 59.19 -24.11 26.07
CA GLU A 66 59.51 -24.46 24.68
C GLU A 66 58.99 -23.36 23.75
N TYR A 67 59.92 -22.67 23.10
CA TYR A 67 59.62 -21.60 22.16
C TYR A 67 60.33 -21.83 20.83
N SER A 68 59.58 -21.76 19.74
CA SER A 68 60.11 -21.76 18.37
C SER A 68 59.72 -20.45 17.70
N HIS A 69 60.72 -19.63 17.38
CA HIS A 69 60.50 -18.33 16.74
C HIS A 69 59.82 -18.47 15.37
N SER A 70 60.22 -19.48 14.59
CA SER A 70 59.63 -19.75 13.28
C SER A 70 58.17 -20.18 13.35
N GLN A 71 57.80 -21.03 14.31
CA GLN A 71 56.40 -21.43 14.55
C GLN A 71 55.57 -20.24 15.05
N TRP A 72 56.12 -19.42 15.95
CA TRP A 72 55.44 -18.22 16.43
C TRP A 72 55.14 -17.25 15.28
N ILE A 73 56.12 -16.97 14.40
CA ILE A 73 55.90 -16.15 13.20
C ILE A 73 54.82 -16.77 12.31
N HIS A 74 54.91 -18.08 12.02
CA HIS A 74 53.95 -18.76 11.14
C HIS A 74 52.51 -18.64 11.67
N HIS A 75 52.29 -18.93 12.96
CA HIS A 75 50.99 -18.78 13.59
C HIS A 75 50.52 -17.34 13.61
N ARG A 76 51.42 -16.38 13.89
CA ARG A 76 51.07 -14.96 13.95
C ARG A 76 50.63 -14.45 12.57
N THR A 77 51.37 -14.75 11.52
CA THR A 77 51.04 -14.38 10.14
C THR A 77 49.71 -14.99 9.71
N ALA A 78 49.47 -16.27 10.01
CA ALA A 78 48.21 -16.93 9.66
C ALA A 78 47.00 -16.28 10.36
N ILE A 79 47.15 -15.86 11.62
CA ILE A 79 46.12 -15.18 12.40
C ILE A 79 45.87 -13.76 11.89
N GLU A 80 46.92 -13.03 11.52
CA GLU A 80 46.80 -11.69 10.96
C GLU A 80 46.13 -11.73 9.58
N ASN A 81 46.47 -12.71 8.73
CA ASN A 81 45.80 -12.93 7.45
C ASN A 81 44.32 -13.27 7.65
N PHE A 82 43.99 -14.16 8.59
CA PHE A 82 42.60 -14.48 8.90
C PHE A 82 41.82 -13.26 9.43
N ALA A 83 42.43 -12.46 10.31
CA ALA A 83 41.82 -11.23 10.80
C ALA A 83 41.54 -10.23 9.66
N LEU A 84 42.41 -10.16 8.66
CA LEU A 84 42.17 -9.36 7.46
C LEU A 84 40.99 -9.91 6.65
N THR A 85 40.88 -11.23 6.47
CA THR A 85 39.70 -11.86 5.82
C THR A 85 38.42 -11.50 6.55
N VAL A 86 38.36 -11.69 7.88
CA VAL A 86 37.18 -11.37 8.71
C VAL A 86 36.79 -9.89 8.54
N LYS A 87 37.77 -8.98 8.57
CA LYS A 87 37.53 -7.55 8.37
C LYS A 87 36.94 -7.26 6.98
N THR A 88 37.51 -7.84 5.92
CA THR A 88 37.02 -7.63 4.55
C THR A 88 35.62 -8.19 4.37
N THR A 89 35.33 -9.39 4.89
CA THR A 89 33.98 -9.99 4.85
C THR A 89 32.97 -9.11 5.58
N ALA A 90 33.29 -8.61 6.77
CA ALA A 90 32.41 -7.70 7.51
C ALA A 90 32.12 -6.39 6.74
N GLN A 91 33.13 -5.81 6.07
CA GLN A 91 32.96 -4.61 5.25
C GLN A 91 32.07 -4.87 4.03
N MET A 92 32.20 -6.03 3.37
CA MET A 92 31.32 -6.40 2.25
C MET A 92 29.86 -6.57 2.70
N LEU A 93 29.64 -7.21 3.85
CA LEU A 93 28.30 -7.36 4.44
C LEU A 93 27.69 -6.01 4.82
N GLN A 94 28.47 -5.13 5.45
CA GLN A 94 28.01 -3.79 5.82
C GLN A 94 27.60 -2.97 4.60
N ARG A 95 28.43 -2.97 3.55
CA ARG A 95 28.13 -2.27 2.30
C ARG A 95 26.84 -2.81 1.68
N PHE A 96 26.71 -4.12 1.55
CA PHE A 96 25.50 -4.71 0.98
C PHE A 96 24.28 -4.45 1.85
N GLY A 97 24.39 -4.54 3.18
CA GLY A 97 23.31 -4.16 4.10
C GLY A 97 22.85 -2.71 3.92
N SER A 98 23.79 -1.80 3.69
CA SER A 98 23.50 -0.38 3.40
C SER A 98 22.78 -0.23 2.05
N GLU A 99 23.28 -0.90 1.00
CA GLU A 99 22.62 -0.93 -0.31
C GLU A 99 21.17 -1.42 -0.19
N LEU A 100 20.93 -2.51 0.58
CA LEU A 100 19.58 -3.05 0.80
C LEU A 100 18.68 -2.08 1.57
N ALA A 101 19.20 -1.38 2.58
CA ALA A 101 18.45 -0.43 3.39
C ALA A 101 18.07 0.85 2.62
N GLU A 102 18.92 1.30 1.71
CA GLU A 102 18.70 2.49 0.89
C GLU A 102 17.90 2.22 -0.39
N THR A 103 17.70 0.94 -0.74
CA THR A 103 16.98 0.57 -1.97
C THR A 103 15.49 0.94 -1.88
N GLU A 104 15.05 1.82 -2.78
CA GLU A 104 13.63 2.10 -3.00
C GLU A 104 12.95 0.93 -3.73
N LEU A 105 11.73 0.59 -3.31
CA LEU A 105 10.98 -0.50 -3.92
C LEU A 105 10.46 -0.10 -5.31
N PRO A 106 10.70 -0.90 -6.37
CA PRO A 106 10.22 -0.57 -7.71
C PRO A 106 8.70 -0.59 -7.83
N ASN A 107 8.18 0.17 -8.80
CA ASN A 107 6.74 0.34 -9.01
C ASN A 107 6.14 -0.61 -10.07
N ASP A 108 6.97 -1.39 -10.77
CA ASP A 108 6.56 -2.34 -11.81
C ASP A 108 7.07 -3.76 -11.56
N VAL A 109 6.42 -4.74 -12.22
CA VAL A 109 6.70 -6.16 -12.04
C VAL A 109 8.11 -6.53 -12.50
N GLN A 110 8.55 -6.02 -13.65
CA GLN A 110 9.82 -6.43 -14.25
C GLN A 110 11.00 -5.92 -13.43
N SER A 111 11.02 -4.63 -13.10
CA SER A 111 12.05 -4.04 -12.26
C SER A 111 12.11 -4.68 -10.87
N THR A 112 10.95 -5.05 -10.30
CA THR A 112 10.93 -5.76 -9.00
C THR A 112 11.52 -7.17 -9.10
N LYS A 113 11.24 -7.89 -10.20
CA LYS A 113 11.84 -9.22 -10.46
C LYS A 113 13.35 -9.13 -10.65
N ASP A 114 13.81 -8.16 -11.44
CA ASP A 114 15.23 -7.96 -11.72
C ASP A 114 15.99 -7.60 -10.44
N LEU A 115 15.42 -6.72 -9.62
CA LEU A 115 15.98 -6.36 -8.32
C LEU A 115 16.02 -7.56 -7.35
N LEU A 116 14.96 -8.38 -7.31
CA LEU A 116 14.93 -9.60 -6.49
C LEU A 116 16.03 -10.58 -6.92
N ALA A 117 16.20 -10.79 -8.22
CA ALA A 117 17.24 -11.67 -8.76
C ALA A 117 18.64 -11.12 -8.46
N GLU A 118 18.86 -9.83 -8.66
CA GLU A 118 20.14 -9.16 -8.36
C GLU A 118 20.52 -9.30 -6.88
N HIS A 119 19.60 -8.94 -5.98
CA HIS A 119 19.83 -9.03 -4.54
C HIS A 119 20.07 -10.47 -4.10
N THR A 120 19.28 -11.42 -4.61
CA THR A 120 19.43 -12.85 -4.27
C THR A 120 20.77 -13.41 -4.77
N GLY A 121 21.23 -12.97 -5.94
CA GLY A 121 22.54 -13.31 -6.48
C GLY A 121 23.68 -12.75 -5.62
N LYS A 122 23.63 -11.45 -5.29
CA LYS A 122 24.62 -10.80 -4.40
C LYS A 122 24.69 -11.47 -3.03
N TYR A 123 23.53 -11.74 -2.43
CA TYR A 123 23.43 -12.45 -1.16
C TYR A 123 24.06 -13.86 -1.23
N SER A 124 23.75 -14.63 -2.29
CA SER A 124 24.30 -15.99 -2.46
C SER A 124 25.82 -15.97 -2.56
N ASN A 125 26.39 -15.02 -3.30
CA ASN A 125 27.84 -14.84 -3.40
C ASN A 125 28.46 -14.49 -2.03
N LEU A 126 27.87 -13.54 -1.30
CA LEU A 126 28.35 -13.14 0.03
C LEU A 126 28.26 -14.27 1.04
N LYS A 127 27.20 -15.09 0.98
CA LYS A 127 27.03 -16.26 1.84
C LYS A 127 28.13 -17.30 1.60
N GLU A 128 28.52 -17.54 0.34
CA GLU A 128 29.63 -18.43 0.03
C GLU A 128 30.97 -17.88 0.51
N GLU A 129 31.24 -16.58 0.31
CA GLU A 129 32.45 -15.92 0.85
C GLU A 129 32.54 -16.04 2.38
N LEU A 130 31.42 -15.86 3.08
CA LEU A 130 31.38 -15.97 4.53
C LEU A 130 31.59 -17.43 4.99
N LYS A 131 31.00 -18.43 4.32
CA LYS A 131 31.30 -19.85 4.58
C LYS A 131 32.77 -20.18 4.35
N LEU A 132 33.40 -19.62 3.31
CA LEU A 132 34.83 -19.80 3.05
C LEU A 132 35.66 -19.22 4.19
N ALA A 133 35.35 -18.01 4.67
CA ALA A 133 36.01 -17.41 5.82
C ALA A 133 35.87 -18.26 7.09
N LEU A 134 34.67 -18.79 7.38
CA LEU A 134 34.45 -19.70 8.51
C LEU A 134 35.25 -21.01 8.40
N ARG A 135 35.33 -21.60 7.20
CA ARG A 135 36.16 -22.79 6.95
C ARG A 135 37.65 -22.50 7.13
N GLN A 136 38.12 -21.35 6.66
CA GLN A 136 39.50 -20.90 6.86
C GLN A 136 39.82 -20.75 8.36
N GLY A 137 38.93 -20.09 9.12
CA GLY A 137 39.09 -19.92 10.56
C GLY A 137 39.05 -21.25 11.33
N SER A 138 38.16 -22.17 10.94
CA SER A 138 38.05 -23.51 11.53
C SER A 138 39.27 -24.38 11.22
N THR A 139 39.78 -24.33 9.99
CA THR A 139 41.01 -25.06 9.60
C THR A 139 42.22 -24.52 10.35
N LEU A 140 42.33 -23.19 10.45
CA LEU A 140 43.37 -22.53 11.24
C LEU A 140 43.29 -22.93 12.72
N PHE A 141 42.08 -23.08 13.27
CA PHE A 141 41.86 -23.58 14.62
C PHE A 141 42.39 -25.00 14.81
N THR A 142 42.04 -25.92 13.91
CA THR A 142 42.46 -27.33 13.96
C THR A 142 43.98 -27.48 13.76
N CYS A 143 44.58 -26.82 12.77
CA CYS A 143 46.02 -26.90 12.52
C CYS A 143 46.85 -26.42 13.71
N ILE A 144 46.42 -25.34 14.38
CA ILE A 144 47.12 -24.85 15.57
C ILE A 144 46.85 -25.78 16.76
N LYS A 145 45.66 -26.39 16.88
CA LYS A 145 45.32 -27.36 17.94
C LYS A 145 46.15 -28.64 17.85
N ASP A 146 46.24 -29.24 16.66
CA ASP A 146 46.89 -30.55 16.47
C ASP A 146 48.41 -30.45 16.62
N GLN A 147 49.01 -29.30 16.29
CA GLN A 147 50.43 -29.00 16.55
C GLN A 147 50.75 -28.79 18.03
N THR A 148 49.74 -28.68 18.91
CA THR A 148 49.92 -28.69 20.38
C THR A 148 49.90 -30.12 20.98
N GLY A 149 49.73 -31.15 20.14
CA GLY A 149 49.61 -32.55 20.54
C GLY A 149 50.93 -33.20 20.95
N LEU A 150 51.35 -32.99 22.20
CA LEU A 150 52.27 -33.87 22.94
C LEU A 150 51.64 -34.26 24.30
N GLY A 151 50.81 -35.30 24.26
CA GLY A 151 50.72 -36.41 25.24
C GLY A 151 50.63 -36.21 26.76
N SER A 152 50.63 -35.01 27.34
CA SER A 152 50.55 -34.87 28.81
C SER A 152 49.85 -33.59 29.26
N ALA A 153 48.83 -33.72 30.10
CA ALA A 153 48.09 -32.60 30.69
C ALA A 153 48.99 -31.61 31.46
N SER A 154 50.19 -32.03 31.87
CA SER A 154 51.18 -31.22 32.58
C SER A 154 52.05 -30.30 31.71
N SER A 155 52.22 -30.59 30.41
CA SER A 155 52.92 -29.69 29.46
C SER A 155 51.98 -28.63 28.86
N MET A 156 50.68 -28.91 28.86
CA MET A 156 49.61 -28.05 28.32
C MET A 156 49.48 -26.69 29.02
N ILE A 157 49.83 -26.62 30.32
CA ILE A 157 49.78 -25.39 31.11
C ILE A 157 51.05 -24.54 30.91
N ARG A 158 52.15 -25.13 30.43
CA ARG A 158 53.50 -24.60 30.60
C ARG A 158 53.98 -23.70 29.45
N CYS A 159 53.42 -23.81 28.24
CA CYS A 159 53.80 -22.97 27.09
C CYS A 159 52.83 -21.82 26.70
N TYR A 160 51.68 -21.68 27.38
CA TYR A 160 50.49 -21.06 26.75
C TYR A 160 49.99 -19.72 27.31
N ARG A 161 50.78 -18.88 27.99
CA ARG A 161 50.32 -17.52 28.33
C ARG A 161 50.37 -16.54 27.15
N GLY A 162 51.40 -16.59 26.31
CA GLY A 162 51.54 -15.74 25.11
C GLY A 162 50.67 -16.20 23.93
N LEU A 163 50.61 -17.53 23.71
CA LEU A 163 49.68 -18.14 22.75
C LEU A 163 48.23 -18.10 23.23
N GLY A 164 47.97 -18.11 24.54
CA GLY A 164 46.63 -17.95 25.12
C GLY A 164 45.92 -16.74 24.52
N ARG A 165 46.54 -15.55 24.56
CA ARG A 165 45.97 -14.33 23.96
C ARG A 165 45.70 -14.47 22.46
N SER A 166 46.54 -15.21 21.75
CA SER A 166 46.39 -15.51 20.31
C SER A 166 45.27 -16.52 20.03
N TRP A 167 45.07 -17.49 20.93
CA TRP A 167 43.94 -18.42 20.96
C TRP A 167 42.62 -17.72 21.27
N GLN A 168 42.59 -16.86 22.30
CA GLN A 168 41.42 -16.05 22.66
C GLN A 168 41.05 -15.08 21.54
N ARG A 169 42.04 -14.38 20.95
CA ARG A 169 41.81 -13.47 19.82
C ARG A 169 41.24 -14.20 18.60
N ARG A 170 41.68 -15.43 18.30
CA ARG A 170 41.11 -16.24 17.20
C ARG A 170 39.70 -16.74 17.50
N SER A 171 39.47 -17.26 18.71
CA SER A 171 38.14 -17.73 19.13
C SER A 171 37.11 -16.60 19.07
N LEU A 172 37.54 -15.39 19.44
CA LEU A 172 36.74 -14.19 19.35
C LEU A 172 36.46 -13.79 17.90
N LEU A 173 37.46 -13.81 17.01
CA LEU A 173 37.26 -13.52 15.59
C LEU A 173 36.27 -14.49 14.92
N LEU A 174 36.32 -15.77 15.28
CA LEU A 174 35.34 -16.76 14.83
C LEU A 174 33.93 -16.48 15.39
N ALA A 175 33.83 -16.14 16.67
CA ALA A 175 32.54 -15.79 17.28
C ALA A 175 31.94 -14.51 16.66
N GLN A 176 32.77 -13.50 16.36
CA GLN A 176 32.34 -12.28 15.68
C GLN A 176 31.84 -12.55 14.26
N LEU A 177 32.52 -13.43 13.51
CA LEU A 177 32.09 -13.79 12.17
C LEU A 177 30.76 -14.56 12.18
N ASP A 178 30.56 -15.46 13.14
CA ASP A 178 29.32 -16.20 13.36
C ASP A 178 28.16 -15.29 13.79
N GLU A 179 28.39 -14.35 14.70
CA GLU A 179 27.40 -13.34 15.09
C GLU A 179 27.01 -12.43 13.92
N THR A 180 28.00 -12.02 13.10
CA THR A 180 27.77 -11.20 11.91
C THR A 180 26.98 -11.97 10.85
N GLU A 181 27.27 -13.26 10.64
CA GLU A 181 26.48 -14.14 9.76
C GLU A 181 25.03 -14.21 10.22
N ASN A 182 24.80 -14.51 11.50
CA ASN A 182 23.47 -14.66 12.06
C ASN A 182 22.65 -13.37 11.96
N ALA A 183 23.26 -12.22 12.27
CA ALA A 183 22.62 -10.92 12.14
C ALA A 183 22.25 -10.59 10.68
N PHE A 184 23.17 -10.88 9.75
CA PHE A 184 22.96 -10.66 8.33
C PHE A 184 21.88 -11.58 7.76
N GLU A 185 21.83 -12.85 8.16
CA GLU A 185 20.80 -13.80 7.74
C GLU A 185 19.41 -13.34 8.19
N GLN A 186 19.28 -12.91 9.44
CA GLN A 186 18.02 -12.39 9.98
C GLN A 186 17.55 -11.14 9.24
N PHE A 187 18.48 -10.22 8.92
CA PHE A 187 18.17 -9.05 8.12
C PHE A 187 17.74 -9.43 6.70
N TRP A 188 18.49 -10.32 6.05
CA TRP A 188 18.18 -10.82 4.71
C TRP A 188 16.80 -11.48 4.64
N CYS A 189 16.45 -12.35 5.58
CA CYS A 189 15.13 -12.98 5.61
C CYS A 189 13.99 -11.95 5.62
N LYS A 190 14.12 -10.88 6.42
CA LYS A 190 13.13 -9.80 6.48
C LYS A 190 13.09 -8.98 5.19
N HIS A 191 14.26 -8.62 4.65
CA HIS A 191 14.36 -7.85 3.41
C HIS A 191 13.83 -8.61 2.20
N HIS A 192 14.25 -9.87 2.06
CA HIS A 192 13.82 -10.77 1.00
C HIS A 192 12.30 -10.96 1.02
N LEU A 193 11.72 -11.26 2.19
CA LEU A 193 10.26 -11.36 2.36
C LEU A 193 9.55 -10.07 1.93
N LYS A 194 10.06 -8.91 2.32
CA LYS A 194 9.47 -7.61 1.93
C LYS A 194 9.53 -7.41 0.40
N LEU A 195 10.62 -7.81 -0.24
CA LEU A 195 10.79 -7.69 -1.69
C LEU A 195 9.90 -8.68 -2.47
N GLU A 196 9.74 -9.91 -1.97
CA GLU A 196 8.79 -10.89 -2.51
C GLU A 196 7.35 -10.40 -2.38
N GLN A 197 6.97 -9.87 -1.21
CA GLN A 197 5.68 -9.22 -1.00
C GLN A 197 5.51 -8.00 -1.93
N CYS A 198 6.59 -7.27 -2.23
CA CYS A 198 6.51 -6.18 -3.20
C CYS A 198 6.16 -6.72 -4.58
N LEU A 199 6.80 -7.80 -5.01
CA LEU A 199 6.50 -8.46 -6.27
C LEU A 199 5.06 -8.99 -6.33
N GLN A 200 4.59 -9.61 -5.25
CA GLN A 200 3.19 -10.07 -5.11
C GLN A 200 2.22 -8.89 -5.26
N LEU A 201 2.49 -7.76 -4.61
CA LEU A 201 1.69 -6.54 -4.74
C LEU A 201 1.70 -6.02 -6.18
N ARG A 202 2.85 -5.97 -6.86
CA ARG A 202 2.94 -5.49 -8.25
C ARG A 202 2.09 -6.37 -9.18
N HIS A 203 2.16 -7.69 -9.02
CA HIS A 203 1.31 -8.63 -9.77
C HIS A 203 -0.17 -8.42 -9.46
N PHE A 204 -0.52 -8.33 -8.17
CA PHE A 204 -1.88 -8.08 -7.73
C PHE A 204 -2.47 -6.79 -8.33
N GLU A 205 -1.70 -5.70 -8.34
CA GLU A 205 -2.13 -4.41 -8.92
C GLU A 205 -2.26 -4.45 -10.44
N GLN A 206 -1.40 -5.20 -11.12
CA GLN A 206 -1.51 -5.41 -12.57
C GLN A 206 -2.78 -6.18 -12.93
N ASP A 207 -3.01 -7.32 -12.27
CA ASP A 207 -4.20 -8.16 -12.50
C ASP A 207 -5.48 -7.41 -12.14
N PHE A 208 -5.47 -6.64 -11.05
CA PHE A 208 -6.58 -5.76 -10.67
C PHE A 208 -6.93 -4.79 -11.80
N ARG A 209 -5.93 -4.10 -12.38
CA ARG A 209 -6.15 -3.15 -13.48
C ARG A 209 -6.73 -3.84 -14.71
N GLU A 210 -6.21 -4.99 -15.08
CA GLU A 210 -6.69 -5.76 -16.25
C GLU A 210 -8.16 -6.20 -16.08
N VAL A 211 -8.48 -6.77 -14.92
CA VAL A 211 -9.84 -7.23 -14.59
C VAL A 211 -10.80 -6.04 -14.54
N LYS A 212 -10.40 -4.95 -13.88
CA LYS A 212 -11.23 -3.75 -13.76
C LYS A 212 -11.58 -3.16 -15.12
N VAL A 213 -10.58 -2.94 -15.99
CA VAL A 213 -10.81 -2.40 -17.34
C VAL A 213 -11.76 -3.28 -18.14
N THR A 214 -11.62 -4.60 -18.01
CA THR A 214 -12.51 -5.56 -18.68
C THR A 214 -13.94 -5.46 -18.15
N LEU A 215 -14.13 -5.39 -16.83
CA LEU A 215 -15.45 -5.23 -16.22
C LEU A 215 -16.09 -3.88 -16.55
N ASP A 216 -15.34 -2.79 -16.52
CA ASP A 216 -15.82 -1.44 -16.88
C ASP A 216 -16.30 -1.43 -18.35
N THR A 217 -15.53 -2.03 -19.27
CA THR A 217 -15.93 -2.16 -20.69
C THR A 217 -17.23 -2.96 -20.86
N ARG A 218 -17.41 -4.02 -20.06
CA ARG A 218 -18.63 -4.85 -20.07
C ARG A 218 -19.82 -4.13 -19.44
N MET A 219 -19.59 -3.37 -18.38
CA MET A 219 -20.58 -2.50 -17.74
C MET A 219 -21.07 -1.42 -18.72
N ASP A 220 -20.17 -0.80 -19.47
CA ASP A 220 -20.54 0.17 -20.51
C ASP A 220 -21.36 -0.48 -21.63
N SER A 221 -20.98 -1.70 -22.04
CA SER A 221 -21.76 -2.49 -23.00
C SER A 221 -23.17 -2.80 -22.47
N LEU A 222 -23.28 -3.16 -21.18
CA LEU A 222 -24.56 -3.45 -20.53
C LEU A 222 -25.44 -2.20 -20.47
N LYS A 223 -24.89 -1.06 -20.06
CA LYS A 223 -25.59 0.23 -20.03
C LYS A 223 -26.02 0.70 -21.42
N GLY A 224 -25.21 0.40 -22.45
CA GLY A 224 -25.51 0.72 -23.84
C GLY A 224 -26.63 -0.11 -24.47
N LEU A 225 -27.00 -1.27 -23.89
CA LEU A 225 -28.16 -2.04 -24.37
C LEU A 225 -29.46 -1.25 -24.17
N SER A 226 -30.38 -1.30 -25.14
CA SER A 226 -31.68 -0.65 -24.99
C SER A 226 -32.52 -1.34 -23.91
N ASP A 227 -33.21 -0.54 -23.09
CA ASP A 227 -34.11 -1.02 -22.04
C ASP A 227 -35.54 -1.30 -22.54
N ALA A 228 -35.84 -0.89 -23.78
CA ALA A 228 -37.14 -1.09 -24.42
C ALA A 228 -36.98 -1.53 -25.88
N GLY A 229 -37.90 -2.39 -26.32
CA GLY A 229 -38.13 -2.71 -27.72
C GLY A 229 -39.46 -2.13 -28.20
N ASP A 230 -39.67 -2.11 -29.51
CA ASP A 230 -40.91 -1.67 -30.15
C ASP A 230 -41.87 -2.84 -30.49
N CYS A 231 -41.36 -4.06 -30.51
CA CYS A 231 -42.11 -5.28 -30.81
C CYS A 231 -41.59 -6.50 -30.04
N VAL A 232 -42.38 -7.58 -30.01
CA VAL A 232 -42.04 -8.85 -29.34
C VAL A 232 -40.67 -9.37 -29.81
N ALA A 233 -40.48 -9.51 -31.12
CA ALA A 233 -39.23 -10.01 -31.70
C ALA A 233 -38.00 -9.17 -31.31
N ARG A 234 -38.15 -7.84 -31.21
CA ARG A 234 -37.05 -6.96 -30.78
C ARG A 234 -36.72 -7.14 -29.30
N VAL A 235 -37.72 -7.28 -28.43
CA VAL A 235 -37.50 -7.52 -26.99
C VAL A 235 -36.89 -8.90 -26.74
N GLU A 236 -37.33 -9.94 -27.47
CA GLU A 236 -36.71 -11.27 -27.42
C GLU A 236 -35.24 -11.24 -27.85
N HIS A 237 -34.93 -10.49 -28.91
CA HIS A 237 -33.56 -10.29 -29.34
C HIS A 237 -32.72 -9.59 -28.27
N LEU A 238 -33.24 -8.53 -27.64
CA LEU A 238 -32.54 -7.82 -26.56
C LEU A 238 -32.29 -8.72 -25.34
N LEU A 239 -33.25 -9.58 -24.97
CA LEU A 239 -33.07 -10.58 -23.92
C LEU A 239 -31.97 -11.60 -24.27
N MET A 240 -31.90 -12.03 -25.53
CA MET A 240 -30.86 -12.94 -26.01
C MET A 240 -29.48 -12.26 -26.05
N GLU A 241 -29.41 -10.98 -26.43
CA GLU A 241 -28.18 -10.17 -26.36
C GLU A 241 -27.70 -9.99 -24.91
N LEU A 242 -28.62 -9.69 -23.98
CA LEU A 242 -28.32 -9.57 -22.56
C LEU A 242 -27.76 -10.89 -22.00
N LYS A 243 -28.43 -12.02 -22.28
CA LYS A 243 -27.97 -13.34 -21.84
C LYS A 243 -26.59 -13.68 -22.40
N THR A 244 -26.34 -13.35 -23.66
CA THR A 244 -25.03 -13.54 -24.30
C THR A 244 -23.94 -12.68 -23.62
N LEU A 245 -24.29 -11.47 -23.18
CA LEU A 245 -23.37 -10.59 -22.44
C LEU A 245 -23.07 -11.14 -21.04
N GLU A 246 -24.09 -11.65 -20.34
CA GLU A 246 -23.94 -12.32 -19.03
C GLU A 246 -23.04 -13.56 -19.14
N GLU A 247 -23.24 -14.41 -20.14
CA GLU A 247 -22.39 -15.58 -20.37
C GLU A 247 -20.93 -15.19 -20.66
N LYS A 248 -20.71 -14.10 -21.41
CA LYS A 248 -19.36 -13.58 -21.73
C LYS A 248 -18.65 -12.94 -20.54
N VAL A 249 -19.38 -12.32 -19.62
CA VAL A 249 -18.79 -11.61 -18.46
C VAL A 249 -18.54 -12.54 -17.28
N GLN A 250 -19.27 -13.65 -17.18
CA GLN A 250 -19.17 -14.65 -16.10
C GLN A 250 -17.72 -15.04 -15.74
N PRO A 251 -16.84 -15.44 -16.68
CA PRO A 251 -15.46 -15.78 -16.33
C PRO A 251 -14.66 -14.59 -15.77
N THR A 252 -15.02 -13.36 -16.16
CA THR A 252 -14.38 -12.14 -15.65
C THR A 252 -14.85 -11.84 -14.22
N LEU A 253 -16.14 -12.05 -13.93
CA LEU A 253 -16.70 -11.92 -12.58
C LEU A 253 -16.06 -12.94 -11.61
N GLU A 254 -15.93 -14.20 -12.05
CA GLU A 254 -15.25 -15.24 -11.27
C GLU A 254 -13.77 -14.90 -11.03
N LYS A 255 -13.06 -14.44 -12.07
CA LYS A 255 -11.67 -13.96 -11.95
C LYS A 255 -11.56 -12.81 -10.93
N ALA A 256 -12.48 -11.84 -10.96
CA ALA A 256 -12.50 -10.72 -10.02
C ALA A 256 -12.74 -11.16 -8.57
N GLN A 257 -13.68 -12.08 -8.34
CA GLN A 257 -13.96 -12.64 -7.01
C GLN A 257 -12.78 -13.43 -6.47
N LEU A 258 -12.18 -14.31 -7.29
CA LEU A 258 -10.97 -15.05 -6.93
C LEU A 258 -9.80 -14.10 -6.60
N HIS A 259 -9.65 -13.02 -7.37
CA HIS A 259 -8.60 -12.02 -7.11
C HIS A 259 -8.84 -11.27 -5.80
N ALA A 260 -10.09 -10.91 -5.48
CA ALA A 260 -10.43 -10.31 -4.20
C ALA A 260 -10.16 -11.27 -3.03
N MET A 261 -10.45 -12.57 -3.19
CA MET A 261 -10.14 -13.60 -2.19
C MET A 261 -8.62 -13.79 -2.01
N HIS A 262 -7.85 -13.79 -3.10
CA HIS A 262 -6.40 -13.82 -3.03
C HIS A 262 -5.86 -12.60 -2.27
N GLY A 263 -6.40 -11.41 -2.51
CA GLY A 263 -6.06 -10.23 -1.72
C GLY A 263 -6.40 -10.36 -0.23
N ASP A 264 -7.52 -11.00 0.14
CA ASP A 264 -7.83 -11.29 1.54
C ASP A 264 -6.82 -12.23 2.18
N GLN A 265 -6.34 -13.24 1.44
CA GLN A 265 -5.29 -14.16 1.91
C GLN A 265 -3.98 -13.42 2.16
N LEU A 266 -3.60 -12.47 1.29
CA LEU A 266 -2.44 -11.61 1.50
C LEU A 266 -2.62 -10.73 2.76
N ILE A 267 -3.81 -10.22 3.00
CA ILE A 267 -4.10 -9.44 4.21
C ILE A 267 -3.98 -10.33 5.47
N GLN A 268 -4.50 -11.55 5.43
CA GLN A 268 -4.42 -12.51 6.54
C GLN A 268 -3.00 -12.95 6.84
N SER A 269 -2.12 -12.98 5.84
CA SER A 269 -0.70 -13.32 6.00
C SER A 269 0.18 -12.15 6.50
N ASN A 270 -0.43 -11.04 6.93
CA ASN A 270 0.26 -9.82 7.37
C ASN A 270 1.18 -9.22 6.29
N HIS A 271 0.72 -9.18 5.04
CA HIS A 271 1.44 -8.51 3.96
C HIS A 271 1.70 -7.04 4.28
N TYR A 272 2.90 -6.51 4.02
CA TYR A 272 3.27 -5.13 4.44
C TYR A 272 2.40 -4.01 3.85
N ALA A 273 1.60 -4.30 2.82
CA ALA A 273 0.86 -3.35 1.99
C ALA A 273 -0.67 -3.51 2.10
N VAL A 274 -1.16 -3.92 3.28
CA VAL A 274 -2.60 -4.10 3.56
C VAL A 274 -3.44 -2.90 3.10
N ASP A 275 -2.96 -1.68 3.35
CA ASP A 275 -3.68 -0.44 3.03
C ASP A 275 -3.84 -0.20 1.52
N SER A 276 -2.97 -0.79 0.69
CA SER A 276 -3.08 -0.73 -0.77
C SER A 276 -3.94 -1.87 -1.35
N ILE A 277 -3.93 -3.04 -0.71
CA ILE A 277 -4.63 -4.25 -1.18
C ILE A 277 -6.12 -4.17 -0.82
N ARG A 278 -6.44 -3.82 0.43
CA ARG A 278 -7.82 -3.86 0.96
C ARG A 278 -8.81 -3.02 0.13
N PRO A 279 -8.52 -1.76 -0.25
CA PRO A 279 -9.45 -0.97 -1.05
C PRO A 279 -9.74 -1.61 -2.41
N LYS A 280 -8.73 -2.20 -3.05
CA LYS A 280 -8.85 -2.87 -4.36
C LYS A 280 -9.73 -4.13 -4.29
N CYS A 281 -9.63 -4.91 -3.22
CA CYS A 281 -10.53 -6.05 -3.00
C CYS A 281 -11.98 -5.61 -2.83
N VAL A 282 -12.22 -4.56 -2.04
CA VAL A 282 -13.56 -3.99 -1.84
C VAL A 282 -14.11 -3.47 -3.17
N GLU A 283 -13.29 -2.79 -3.95
CA GLU A 283 -13.65 -2.25 -5.26
C GLU A 283 -14.02 -3.36 -6.25
N LEU A 284 -13.24 -4.44 -6.35
CA LEU A 284 -13.58 -5.57 -7.23
C LEU A 284 -14.94 -6.19 -6.89
N ARG A 285 -15.20 -6.44 -5.60
CA ARG A 285 -16.49 -6.98 -5.16
C ARG A 285 -17.63 -6.05 -5.51
N ARG A 286 -17.45 -4.76 -5.25
CA ARG A 286 -18.45 -3.74 -5.60
C ARG A 286 -18.75 -3.73 -7.09
N VAL A 287 -17.73 -3.73 -7.96
CA VAL A 287 -17.94 -3.72 -9.42
C VAL A 287 -18.66 -4.99 -9.88
N CYS A 288 -18.35 -6.15 -9.28
CA CYS A 288 -19.10 -7.38 -9.55
C CYS A 288 -20.57 -7.26 -9.15
N ASP A 289 -20.85 -6.80 -7.93
CA ASP A 289 -22.22 -6.64 -7.41
C ASP A 289 -23.00 -5.62 -8.25
N ASP A 290 -22.40 -4.49 -8.57
CA ASP A 290 -22.99 -3.45 -9.42
C ASP A 290 -23.36 -4.02 -10.80
N PHE A 291 -22.49 -4.84 -11.41
CA PHE A 291 -22.77 -5.48 -12.69
C PHE A 291 -23.95 -6.46 -12.60
N SER A 292 -23.90 -7.38 -11.63
CA SER A 292 -24.96 -8.38 -11.44
C SER A 292 -26.33 -7.73 -11.14
N ASN A 293 -26.34 -6.67 -10.34
CA ASN A 293 -27.56 -5.93 -10.03
C ASN A 293 -28.13 -5.20 -11.25
N GLU A 294 -27.30 -4.54 -12.06
CA GLU A 294 -27.76 -3.85 -13.26
C GLU A 294 -28.23 -4.85 -14.33
N ALA A 295 -27.54 -5.98 -14.50
CA ALA A 295 -27.95 -7.03 -15.44
C ALA A 295 -29.31 -7.63 -15.06
N LYS A 296 -29.48 -7.95 -13.77
CA LYS A 296 -30.77 -8.44 -13.23
C LYS A 296 -31.90 -7.43 -13.43
N LYS A 297 -31.64 -6.16 -13.12
CA LYS A 297 -32.61 -5.08 -13.32
C LYS A 297 -33.02 -4.96 -14.79
N LYS A 298 -32.06 -5.01 -15.73
CA LYS A 298 -32.34 -4.94 -17.17
C LYS A 298 -33.12 -6.17 -17.65
N SER A 299 -32.78 -7.36 -17.16
CA SER A 299 -33.52 -8.59 -17.43
C SER A 299 -34.98 -8.50 -16.96
N ASP A 300 -35.21 -7.99 -15.75
CA ASP A 300 -36.55 -7.79 -15.19
C ASP A 300 -37.39 -6.79 -16.00
N VAL A 301 -36.77 -5.68 -16.44
CA VAL A 301 -37.43 -4.67 -17.29
C VAL A 301 -37.82 -5.27 -18.63
N LEU A 302 -36.88 -5.92 -19.33
CA LEU A 302 -37.12 -6.51 -20.65
C LEU A 302 -38.14 -7.65 -20.59
N SER A 303 -38.10 -8.50 -19.55
CA SER A 303 -39.07 -9.58 -19.36
C SER A 303 -40.50 -9.06 -19.18
N LYS A 304 -40.67 -8.00 -18.38
CA LYS A 304 -41.98 -7.33 -18.21
C LYS A 304 -42.42 -6.64 -19.50
N SER A 305 -41.49 -5.97 -20.20
CA SER A 305 -41.76 -5.36 -21.50
C SER A 305 -42.25 -6.40 -22.51
N LEU A 306 -41.62 -7.58 -22.57
CA LEU A 306 -42.01 -8.68 -23.45
C LEU A 306 -43.47 -9.09 -23.20
N HIS A 307 -43.83 -9.27 -21.94
CA HIS A 307 -45.18 -9.66 -21.56
C HIS A 307 -46.24 -8.64 -21.98
N VAL A 308 -45.92 -7.34 -21.87
CA VAL A 308 -46.77 -6.25 -22.34
C VAL A 308 -46.90 -6.24 -23.86
N HIS A 309 -45.80 -6.41 -24.61
CA HIS A 309 -45.86 -6.48 -26.08
C HIS A 309 -46.66 -7.69 -26.56
N MET A 310 -46.54 -8.85 -25.92
CA MET A 310 -47.39 -10.01 -26.22
C MET A 310 -48.88 -9.71 -25.98
N GLY A 311 -49.20 -8.97 -24.91
CA GLY A 311 -50.57 -8.49 -24.65
C GLY A 311 -51.07 -7.53 -25.73
N ILE A 312 -50.24 -6.58 -26.15
CA ILE A 312 -50.54 -5.65 -27.26
C ILE A 312 -50.83 -6.43 -28.55
N GLU A 313 -50.01 -7.45 -28.86
CA GLU A 313 -50.17 -8.25 -30.07
C GLU A 313 -51.47 -9.06 -30.05
N LYS A 314 -51.83 -9.69 -28.91
CA LYS A 314 -53.13 -10.36 -28.73
C LYS A 314 -54.31 -9.40 -28.94
N VAL A 315 -54.25 -8.21 -28.37
CA VAL A 315 -55.30 -7.18 -28.54
C VAL A 315 -55.42 -6.76 -30.01
N ASN A 316 -54.30 -6.51 -30.68
CA ASN A 316 -54.30 -6.12 -32.08
C ASN A 316 -54.83 -7.24 -32.99
N GLN A 317 -54.44 -8.50 -32.78
CA GLN A 317 -54.93 -9.66 -33.54
C GLN A 317 -56.44 -9.87 -33.36
N TRP A 318 -56.94 -9.70 -32.13
CA TRP A 318 -58.38 -9.74 -31.86
C TRP A 318 -59.12 -8.60 -32.58
N CYS A 319 -58.60 -7.37 -32.51
CA CYS A 319 -59.18 -6.23 -33.21
C CYS A 319 -59.23 -6.44 -34.73
N GLU A 320 -58.17 -6.99 -35.33
CA GLU A 320 -58.11 -7.28 -36.77
C GLU A 320 -59.12 -8.35 -37.18
N SER A 321 -59.21 -9.42 -36.41
CA SER A 321 -60.22 -10.47 -36.61
C SER A 321 -61.64 -9.91 -36.49
N GLY A 322 -61.88 -9.00 -35.55
CA GLY A 322 -63.18 -8.37 -35.35
C GLY A 322 -63.56 -7.41 -36.48
N ILE A 323 -62.63 -6.60 -36.95
CA ILE A 323 -62.83 -5.73 -38.13
C ILE A 323 -63.11 -6.59 -39.37
N TYR A 324 -62.38 -7.70 -39.56
CA TYR A 324 -62.62 -8.62 -40.66
C TYR A 324 -64.00 -9.27 -40.58
N LEU A 325 -64.45 -9.68 -39.39
CA LEU A 325 -65.79 -10.21 -39.18
C LEU A 325 -66.85 -9.17 -39.58
N LEU A 326 -66.72 -7.92 -39.10
CA LEU A 326 -67.64 -6.84 -39.45
C LEU A 326 -67.66 -6.55 -40.96
N ALA A 327 -66.49 -6.59 -41.62
CA ALA A 327 -66.38 -6.38 -43.06
C ALA A 327 -66.95 -7.54 -43.90
N SER A 328 -66.90 -8.76 -43.39
CA SER A 328 -67.42 -9.95 -44.09
C SER A 328 -68.94 -10.11 -44.03
N GLN A 329 -69.62 -9.31 -43.19
CA GLN A 329 -71.08 -9.24 -43.15
C GLN A 329 -71.66 -8.47 -44.34
N ALA A 330 -71.90 -9.19 -45.45
CA ALA A 330 -72.53 -8.62 -46.64
C ALA A 330 -73.89 -7.97 -46.32
N VAL A 331 -74.06 -6.70 -46.72
CA VAL A 331 -75.24 -5.88 -46.39
C VAL A 331 -76.53 -6.53 -46.90
N ASP A 332 -76.49 -7.10 -48.10
CA ASP A 332 -77.60 -7.73 -48.80
C ASP A 332 -78.08 -9.01 -48.11
N LYS A 333 -77.15 -9.80 -47.55
CA LYS A 333 -77.47 -11.02 -46.79
C LYS A 333 -78.05 -10.71 -45.41
N CYS A 334 -77.72 -9.55 -44.83
CA CYS A 334 -78.20 -9.13 -43.51
C CYS A 334 -79.58 -8.43 -43.54
N GLN A 335 -80.24 -8.34 -44.71
CA GLN A 335 -81.57 -7.72 -44.84
C GLN A 335 -82.72 -8.69 -44.55
N SER A 336 -82.49 -10.01 -44.66
CA SER A 336 -83.45 -11.02 -44.22
C SER A 336 -83.40 -11.17 -42.70
N GLN A 337 -84.53 -11.54 -42.09
CA GLN A 337 -84.59 -11.78 -40.65
C GLN A 337 -83.56 -12.86 -40.22
N GLU A 338 -83.51 -13.97 -40.95
CA GLU A 338 -82.58 -15.08 -40.72
C GLU A 338 -81.11 -14.67 -40.88
N GLY A 339 -80.80 -13.82 -41.87
CA GLY A 339 -79.44 -13.30 -42.07
C GLY A 339 -79.01 -12.28 -41.01
N ALA A 340 -79.95 -11.48 -40.49
CA ALA A 340 -79.69 -10.57 -39.38
C ALA A 340 -79.47 -11.32 -38.04
N GLU A 341 -80.24 -12.40 -37.80
CA GLU A 341 -80.09 -13.28 -36.63
C GLU A 341 -78.78 -14.08 -36.66
N SER A 342 -78.38 -14.59 -37.83
CA SER A 342 -77.07 -15.25 -38.02
C SER A 342 -75.91 -14.29 -37.75
N ALA A 343 -75.96 -13.08 -38.33
CA ALA A 343 -74.92 -12.07 -38.13
C ALA A 343 -74.83 -11.56 -36.67
N LEU A 344 -75.95 -11.55 -35.94
CA LEU A 344 -75.97 -11.28 -34.50
C LEU A 344 -75.29 -12.38 -33.71
N THR A 345 -75.61 -13.64 -34.02
CA THR A 345 -75.02 -14.82 -33.38
C THR A 345 -73.49 -14.84 -33.57
N ASP A 346 -73.01 -14.54 -34.77
CA ASP A 346 -71.58 -14.45 -35.06
C ASP A 346 -70.88 -13.36 -34.23
N ILE A 347 -71.52 -12.20 -34.04
CA ILE A 347 -71.01 -11.12 -33.21
C ILE A 347 -70.98 -11.51 -31.73
N GLU A 348 -72.04 -12.13 -31.22
CA GLU A 348 -72.13 -12.55 -29.81
C GLU A 348 -71.07 -13.62 -29.50
N ASN A 349 -70.93 -14.62 -30.37
CA ASN A 349 -69.86 -15.62 -30.28
C ASN A 349 -68.46 -14.99 -30.32
N PHE A 350 -68.25 -13.96 -31.17
CA PHE A 350 -66.97 -13.27 -31.25
C PHE A 350 -66.66 -12.44 -30.00
N LEU A 351 -67.66 -11.75 -29.42
CA LEU A 351 -67.49 -10.99 -28.18
C LEU A 351 -67.19 -11.91 -26.98
N GLU A 352 -67.81 -13.08 -26.90
CA GLU A 352 -67.47 -14.10 -25.89
C GLU A 352 -66.03 -14.60 -26.02
N SER A 353 -65.44 -14.56 -27.22
CA SER A 353 -64.04 -14.92 -27.44
C SER A 353 -63.04 -13.93 -26.82
N ALA A 354 -63.45 -12.70 -26.49
CA ALA A 354 -62.58 -11.68 -25.92
C ALA A 354 -62.08 -12.05 -24.51
N GLU A 355 -62.95 -12.65 -23.68
CA GLU A 355 -62.58 -13.16 -22.35
C GLU A 355 -61.67 -14.39 -22.49
N LYS A 356 -61.98 -15.31 -23.40
CA LYS A 356 -61.17 -16.52 -23.65
C LYS A 356 -59.76 -16.20 -24.17
N ASN A 357 -59.62 -15.13 -24.94
CA ASN A 357 -58.34 -14.69 -25.51
C ASN A 357 -57.55 -13.74 -24.59
N HIS A 358 -58.03 -13.51 -23.35
CA HIS A 358 -57.35 -12.68 -22.36
C HIS A 358 -57.08 -11.24 -22.85
N VAL A 359 -57.94 -10.72 -23.73
CA VAL A 359 -57.79 -9.40 -24.39
C VAL A 359 -57.95 -8.26 -23.38
N THR A 360 -58.68 -8.51 -22.28
CA THR A 360 -58.90 -7.57 -21.17
C THR A 360 -57.72 -7.53 -20.18
N GLU A 361 -56.77 -8.46 -20.23
CA GLU A 361 -55.64 -8.53 -19.30
C GLU A 361 -54.58 -7.45 -19.55
N LEU A 362 -54.50 -6.89 -20.77
CA LEU A 362 -53.51 -5.85 -21.09
C LEU A 362 -53.61 -4.65 -20.13
N ARG A 363 -54.82 -4.30 -19.69
CA ARG A 363 -55.04 -3.22 -18.71
C ARG A 363 -54.47 -3.57 -17.33
N ASN A 364 -54.60 -4.83 -16.91
CA ASN A 364 -54.02 -5.31 -15.65
C ASN A 364 -52.49 -5.33 -15.72
N LEU A 365 -51.93 -5.80 -16.84
CA LEU A 365 -50.48 -5.82 -17.08
C LEU A 365 -49.89 -4.41 -17.11
N HIS A 366 -50.59 -3.46 -17.72
CA HIS A 366 -50.19 -2.05 -17.74
C HIS A 366 -50.11 -1.48 -16.32
N ASN A 367 -51.17 -1.65 -15.51
CA ASN A 367 -51.21 -1.15 -14.14
C ASN A 367 -50.17 -1.82 -13.24
N GLN A 368 -49.93 -3.11 -13.44
CA GLN A 368 -48.96 -3.87 -12.65
C GLN A 368 -47.51 -3.44 -12.93
N TYR A 369 -47.20 -3.07 -14.17
CA TYR A 369 -45.83 -2.77 -14.61
C TYR A 369 -45.57 -1.29 -14.89
N GLU A 370 -46.52 -0.40 -14.60
CA GLU A 370 -46.50 1.02 -14.93
C GLU A 370 -45.20 1.73 -14.53
N VAL A 371 -44.65 1.41 -13.35
CA VAL A 371 -43.45 2.07 -12.79
C VAL A 371 -42.17 1.68 -13.55
N ILE A 372 -42.18 0.54 -14.25
CA ILE A 372 -40.97 -0.10 -14.79
C ILE A 372 -40.88 0.06 -16.32
N LEU A 373 -42.02 0.25 -16.99
CA LEU A 373 -42.09 0.39 -18.45
C LEU A 373 -41.59 1.77 -18.92
N SER A 374 -40.98 1.81 -20.11
CA SER A 374 -40.64 3.07 -20.77
C SER A 374 -41.90 3.81 -21.26
N GLU A 375 -41.79 5.12 -21.41
CA GLU A 375 -42.89 5.96 -21.92
C GLU A 375 -43.36 5.54 -23.34
N ASP A 376 -42.44 5.06 -24.18
CA ASP A 376 -42.77 4.56 -25.52
C ASP A 376 -43.65 3.31 -25.48
N VAL A 377 -43.34 2.38 -24.56
CA VAL A 377 -44.13 1.16 -24.36
C VAL A 377 -45.49 1.51 -23.78
N LYS A 378 -45.55 2.43 -22.80
CA LYS A 378 -46.83 2.94 -22.25
C LYS A 378 -47.71 3.56 -23.34
N GLY A 379 -47.13 4.40 -24.20
CA GLY A 379 -47.85 5.00 -25.32
C GLY A 379 -48.39 3.95 -26.30
N SER A 380 -47.64 2.87 -26.53
CA SER A 380 -48.06 1.75 -27.37
C SER A 380 -49.21 0.95 -26.76
N VAL A 381 -49.20 0.73 -25.43
CA VAL A 381 -50.31 0.12 -24.70
C VAL A 381 -51.59 0.93 -24.83
N LEU A 382 -51.52 2.25 -24.59
CA LEU A 382 -52.69 3.13 -24.66
C LEU A 382 -53.31 3.15 -26.06
N LYS A 383 -52.47 3.13 -27.12
CA LYS A 383 -52.95 3.01 -28.50
C LYS A 383 -53.69 1.70 -28.75
N ALA A 384 -53.17 0.58 -28.24
CA ALA A 384 -53.81 -0.73 -28.39
C ALA A 384 -55.15 -0.81 -27.62
N LEU A 385 -55.19 -0.31 -26.38
CA LEU A 385 -56.41 -0.25 -25.57
C LEU A 385 -57.47 0.65 -26.22
N LYS A 386 -57.07 1.79 -26.80
CA LYS A 386 -58.00 2.65 -27.55
C LYS A 386 -58.56 1.94 -28.77
N ARG A 387 -57.73 1.23 -29.54
CA ARG A 387 -58.18 0.44 -30.70
C ARG A 387 -59.20 -0.63 -30.29
N LEU A 388 -59.00 -1.26 -29.13
CA LEU A 388 -59.93 -2.23 -28.56
C LEU A 388 -61.30 -1.58 -28.28
N GLU A 389 -61.32 -0.43 -27.62
CA GLU A 389 -62.54 0.33 -27.32
C GLU A 389 -63.29 0.74 -28.59
N ASP A 390 -62.56 1.24 -29.60
CA ASP A 390 -63.13 1.65 -30.89
C ASP A 390 -63.81 0.45 -31.61
N VAL A 391 -63.17 -0.73 -31.64
CA VAL A 391 -63.74 -1.94 -32.25
C VAL A 391 -64.96 -2.45 -31.48
N GLN A 392 -64.93 -2.43 -30.14
CA GLN A 392 -66.09 -2.77 -29.31
C GLN A 392 -67.28 -1.84 -29.60
N GLU A 393 -67.04 -0.54 -29.77
CA GLU A 393 -68.07 0.42 -30.15
C GLU A 393 -68.66 0.12 -31.54
N MET A 394 -67.83 -0.29 -32.51
CA MET A 394 -68.29 -0.73 -33.84
C MET A 394 -69.21 -1.95 -33.74
N PHE A 395 -68.84 -2.95 -32.92
CA PHE A 395 -69.68 -4.12 -32.66
C PHE A 395 -71.02 -3.73 -32.04
N GLU A 396 -71.04 -2.84 -31.05
CA GLU A 396 -72.28 -2.43 -30.39
C GLU A 396 -73.21 -1.66 -31.35
N LYS A 397 -72.67 -0.73 -32.15
CA LYS A 397 -73.41 -0.05 -33.22
C LYS A 397 -74.01 -1.05 -34.21
N ARG A 398 -73.26 -2.09 -34.59
CA ARG A 398 -73.72 -3.14 -35.51
C ARG A 398 -74.79 -4.03 -34.87
N ARG A 399 -74.65 -4.45 -33.61
CA ARG A 399 -75.67 -5.21 -32.86
C ARG A 399 -76.98 -4.47 -32.78
N VAL A 400 -76.96 -3.18 -32.42
CA VAL A 400 -78.17 -2.35 -32.35
C VAL A 400 -78.85 -2.26 -33.72
N SER A 401 -78.07 -2.10 -34.80
CA SER A 401 -78.60 -2.09 -36.16
C SER A 401 -79.25 -3.42 -36.56
N LEU A 402 -78.62 -4.56 -36.25
CA LEU A 402 -79.12 -5.88 -36.62
C LEU A 402 -80.35 -6.29 -35.79
N LYS A 403 -80.37 -5.98 -34.47
CA LYS A 403 -81.56 -6.20 -33.62
C LYS A 403 -82.79 -5.44 -34.12
N ARG A 404 -82.59 -4.24 -34.67
CA ARG A 404 -83.66 -3.46 -35.30
C ARG A 404 -84.13 -4.04 -36.64
N LEU A 405 -83.27 -4.75 -37.36
CA LEU A 405 -83.61 -5.41 -38.63
C LEU A 405 -84.33 -6.74 -38.39
N SER A 406 -83.92 -7.55 -37.40
CA SER A 406 -84.61 -8.79 -37.04
C SER A 406 -85.98 -8.55 -36.39
N ALA A 407 -86.17 -7.45 -35.68
CA ALA A 407 -87.45 -7.09 -35.06
C ALA A 407 -88.52 -6.57 -36.06
N LYS A 408 -88.19 -6.35 -37.34
CA LYS A 408 -89.19 -5.93 -38.35
C LYS A 408 -90.03 -7.12 -38.80
N GLN A 409 -91.15 -7.32 -38.11
CA GLN A 409 -92.24 -8.20 -38.54
C GLN A 409 -92.77 -7.76 -39.92
N THR A 410 -92.79 -8.67 -40.89
CA THR A 410 -93.46 -8.49 -42.20
C THR A 410 -94.94 -8.20 -41.98
N ARG A 411 -95.40 -7.00 -42.33
CA ARG A 411 -96.85 -6.72 -42.38
C ARG A 411 -97.49 -7.53 -43.52
N PRO A 412 -98.73 -8.04 -43.35
CA PRO A 412 -99.48 -8.67 -44.45
C PRO A 412 -99.71 -7.66 -45.57
N ILE A 413 -99.38 -8.05 -46.81
CA ILE A 413 -99.54 -7.23 -48.01
C ILE A 413 -101.01 -7.26 -48.41
N GLN A 414 -101.68 -6.10 -48.36
CA GLN A 414 -103.04 -5.93 -48.89
C GLN A 414 -102.96 -5.55 -50.38
N PRO A 415 -103.65 -6.26 -51.30
CA PRO A 415 -103.60 -5.96 -52.73
C PRO A 415 -104.70 -4.97 -53.14
N VAL A 416 -104.35 -3.84 -53.77
CA VAL A 416 -105.31 -3.02 -54.53
C VAL A 416 -104.65 -2.44 -55.79
N ALA A 417 -105.38 -2.54 -56.90
CA ALA A 417 -105.00 -2.25 -58.28
C ALA A 417 -105.29 -0.76 -58.71
N PRO A 418 -105.39 -0.39 -60.00
CA PRO A 418 -104.38 0.40 -60.73
C PRO A 418 -104.83 1.80 -61.22
N ARG A 419 -103.85 2.74 -61.31
CA ARG A 419 -103.72 3.99 -62.15
C ARG A 419 -104.91 4.98 -62.26
N PRO A 420 -104.66 6.32 -62.30
CA PRO A 420 -104.38 6.99 -63.59
C PRO A 420 -103.36 8.16 -63.55
N GLU A 421 -102.85 8.49 -64.74
CA GLU A 421 -101.95 9.60 -65.06
C GLU A 421 -102.63 10.98 -64.95
N SER A 422 -101.88 12.02 -64.58
CA SER A 422 -101.90 13.36 -65.22
C SER A 422 -101.00 14.39 -64.52
N SER A 423 -100.16 15.07 -65.32
CA SER A 423 -99.60 16.42 -65.06
C SER A 423 -100.71 17.49 -65.12
N PRO A 424 -100.59 18.80 -64.68
CA PRO A 424 -99.42 19.71 -64.86
C PRO A 424 -99.23 20.92 -63.88
N LYS A 425 -98.16 21.73 -64.14
CA LYS A 425 -97.94 23.21 -63.91
C LYS A 425 -97.68 23.75 -62.46
N ARG A 426 -96.45 24.24 -62.18
CA ARG A 426 -95.92 25.67 -62.12
C ARG A 426 -96.24 26.40 -60.78
N LEU A 427 -95.36 27.15 -60.08
CA LEU A 427 -94.36 28.20 -60.43
C LEU A 427 -93.16 28.25 -59.43
N ALA A 428 -92.02 28.78 -59.90
CA ALA A 428 -90.78 29.11 -59.16
C ALA A 428 -90.88 30.51 -58.45
N PRO A 429 -89.85 31.13 -57.78
CA PRO A 429 -88.43 31.24 -58.21
C PRO A 429 -87.28 31.30 -57.15
N ASN A 430 -86.08 30.93 -57.64
CA ASN A 430 -84.71 31.50 -57.49
C ASN A 430 -84.09 31.76 -56.08
N TYR A 431 -82.77 31.68 -55.82
CA TYR A 431 -81.57 31.86 -56.66
C TYR A 431 -80.39 30.93 -56.26
N PHE A 432 -79.77 30.31 -57.29
CA PHE A 432 -78.33 30.10 -57.60
C PHE A 432 -77.29 29.73 -56.51
N LEU A 433 -76.68 28.54 -56.54
CA LEU A 433 -75.53 28.06 -57.38
C LEU A 433 -74.16 28.66 -56.96
N LYS A 434 -73.02 27.96 -56.91
CA LYS A 434 -72.65 26.57 -57.26
C LYS A 434 -71.28 26.22 -56.65
N GLN A 435 -71.06 24.92 -56.55
CA GLN A 435 -69.89 24.17 -56.11
C GLN A 435 -68.65 24.24 -57.03
N GLY A 436 -67.53 23.75 -56.49
CA GLY A 436 -66.55 22.88 -57.16
C GLY A 436 -65.25 23.57 -57.56
N LYS A 437 -64.06 22.95 -57.54
CA LYS A 437 -63.65 21.55 -57.52
C LYS A 437 -62.17 21.45 -57.13
N ILE A 438 -61.78 20.26 -56.68
CA ILE A 438 -60.43 19.72 -56.45
C ILE A 438 -59.61 19.61 -57.76
N VAL A 439 -58.28 19.86 -57.75
CA VAL A 439 -57.21 19.10 -58.46
C VAL A 439 -55.81 19.31 -57.81
N PHE A 440 -55.02 18.23 -57.78
CA PHE A 440 -53.63 17.98 -57.36
C PHE A 440 -52.51 18.89 -57.93
N LYS A 441 -51.40 19.10 -57.19
CA LYS A 441 -50.03 18.52 -57.38
C LYS A 441 -48.91 19.27 -56.62
N ASN A 442 -48.10 18.47 -55.92
CA ASN A 442 -46.63 18.46 -55.72
C ASN A 442 -45.72 19.71 -55.85
N ASN A 443 -44.79 19.71 -54.89
CA ASN A 443 -43.33 19.96 -54.95
C ASN A 443 -42.75 21.37 -54.76
N ASN A 444 -41.94 21.43 -53.69
CA ASN A 444 -40.56 21.91 -53.57
C ASN A 444 -40.19 23.40 -53.71
N ASP A 445 -39.45 23.80 -52.67
CA ASP A 445 -38.19 24.55 -52.67
C ASP A 445 -38.20 26.08 -52.84
N LEU A 446 -37.73 26.72 -51.75
CA LEU A 446 -36.61 27.69 -51.68
C LEU A 446 -36.75 28.99 -52.53
N ILE A 447 -36.41 30.22 -52.13
CA ILE A 447 -35.30 30.77 -51.34
C ILE A 447 -35.66 32.26 -51.01
N THR A 448 -35.09 32.81 -49.92
CA THR A 448 -34.62 34.23 -49.70
C THR A 448 -35.65 35.38 -49.74
N GLU A 449 -35.66 36.34 -48.81
CA GLU A 449 -34.61 37.35 -48.59
C GLU A 449 -34.48 37.85 -47.12
N THR A 450 -33.23 37.81 -46.67
CA THR A 450 -32.42 38.86 -46.01
C THR A 450 -33.00 40.25 -45.68
N VAL A 451 -32.86 40.66 -44.40
CA VAL A 451 -32.29 41.95 -43.88
C VAL A 451 -31.75 41.64 -42.46
N VAL A 452 -30.46 41.37 -42.23
CA VAL A 452 -29.27 42.24 -42.08
C VAL A 452 -29.30 43.17 -40.83
N HIS A 453 -28.64 42.75 -39.75
CA HIS A 453 -27.41 43.34 -39.16
C HIS A 453 -27.14 42.67 -37.79
N HIS A 454 -26.10 41.84 -37.62
CA HIS A 454 -24.67 42.17 -37.36
C HIS A 454 -24.42 42.79 -35.97
N HIS A 455 -23.40 42.45 -35.21
CA HIS A 455 -22.33 41.45 -35.28
C HIS A 455 -21.54 41.60 -33.96
N GLY A 456 -20.75 40.61 -33.56
CA GLY A 456 -19.61 40.89 -32.68
C GLY A 456 -19.26 39.78 -31.71
N GLU A 457 -18.83 38.64 -32.24
CA GLU A 457 -18.04 37.68 -31.50
C GLU A 457 -16.76 38.34 -30.95
N THR A 458 -16.35 37.95 -29.75
CA THR A 458 -14.93 37.95 -29.42
C THR A 458 -14.60 36.74 -28.56
N ARG A 459 -13.73 35.90 -29.13
CA ARG A 459 -12.93 34.89 -28.43
C ARG A 459 -12.26 35.50 -27.19
N SER A 460 -12.50 34.89 -26.03
CA SER A 460 -11.57 34.89 -24.90
C SER A 460 -11.59 33.47 -24.33
N GLN A 461 -10.62 32.65 -24.76
CA GLN A 461 -9.50 32.26 -23.91
C GLN A 461 -9.98 31.57 -22.63
N GLY A 462 -9.92 30.23 -22.65
CA GLY A 462 -9.87 29.47 -21.42
C GLY A 462 -8.68 29.94 -20.57
N PRO A 463 -8.76 29.80 -19.23
CA PRO A 463 -7.57 29.89 -18.43
C PRO A 463 -6.73 28.65 -18.78
N ARG A 464 -5.68 28.88 -19.56
CA ARG A 464 -4.46 28.08 -19.47
C ARG A 464 -4.03 28.13 -18.00
N SER A 465 -4.37 27.12 -17.21
CA SER A 465 -3.58 26.79 -16.03
C SER A 465 -2.29 26.14 -16.53
N CYS A 466 -1.36 26.99 -16.97
CA CYS A 466 0.06 26.70 -16.88
C CYS A 466 0.53 27.41 -15.62
N ALA A 467 1.21 26.67 -14.74
CA ALA A 467 1.69 27.06 -13.41
C ALA A 467 0.71 26.91 -12.22
N ILE A 468 0.30 25.67 -11.94
CA ILE A 468 0.13 25.21 -10.54
C ILE A 468 1.05 24.01 -10.35
N ARG A 469 2.35 24.27 -10.31
CA ARG A 469 3.33 23.29 -9.81
C ARG A 469 4.36 23.93 -8.87
N THR A 470 4.26 25.25 -8.65
CA THR A 470 5.07 26.02 -7.73
C THR A 470 4.44 26.06 -6.34
N ASP A 471 3.11 26.20 -6.23
CA ASP A 471 2.44 26.37 -4.93
C ASP A 471 2.42 25.09 -4.08
N SER A 472 2.22 23.91 -4.70
CA SER A 472 2.25 22.61 -4.00
C SER A 472 3.59 22.35 -3.29
N CYS A 473 4.68 22.91 -3.82
CA CYS A 473 6.03 22.71 -3.30
C CYS A 473 6.23 23.49 -2.00
N SER A 474 5.78 24.75 -1.97
CA SER A 474 5.88 25.63 -0.80
C SER A 474 4.96 25.20 0.34
N TYR A 475 3.74 24.74 0.05
CA TYR A 475 2.84 24.19 1.09
C TYR A 475 3.41 22.92 1.71
N LEU A 476 4.01 22.03 0.91
CA LEU A 476 4.64 20.82 1.41
C LEU A 476 5.87 21.14 2.27
N PHE A 477 6.69 22.11 1.88
CA PHE A 477 7.84 22.57 2.66
C PHE A 477 7.42 23.10 4.04
N ILE A 478 6.40 23.97 4.10
CA ILE A 478 5.86 24.50 5.37
C ILE A 478 5.24 23.40 6.22
N HIS A 479 4.56 22.42 5.59
CA HIS A 479 3.99 21.29 6.29
C HIS A 479 5.07 20.43 6.98
N ILE A 480 6.18 20.13 6.30
CA ILE A 480 7.28 19.36 6.88
C ILE A 480 7.94 20.11 8.05
N ILE A 481 8.09 21.44 7.96
CA ILE A 481 8.60 22.26 9.09
C ILE A 481 7.63 22.22 10.27
N THR A 482 6.33 22.32 10.00
CA THR A 482 5.30 22.23 11.04
C THR A 482 5.34 20.86 11.72
N GLU A 483 5.50 19.78 10.95
CA GLU A 483 5.67 18.43 11.50
C GLU A 483 6.97 18.28 12.30
N LEU A 484 8.07 18.91 11.86
CA LEU A 484 9.34 18.89 12.58
C LEU A 484 9.20 19.51 13.97
N ILE A 485 8.58 20.69 14.04
CA ILE A 485 8.33 21.42 15.29
C ILE A 485 7.38 20.64 16.18
N GLU A 486 6.27 20.15 15.64
CA GLU A 486 5.28 19.43 16.46
C GLU A 486 5.85 18.11 17.00
N SER A 487 6.58 17.37 16.17
CA SER A 487 7.27 16.17 16.64
C SER A 487 8.44 16.46 17.57
N GLU A 488 9.00 17.68 17.55
CA GLU A 488 10.00 18.13 18.53
C GLU A 488 9.35 18.40 19.88
N ARG A 489 8.20 19.08 19.92
CA ARG A 489 7.45 19.32 21.16
C ARG A 489 7.12 18.02 21.86
N ILE A 490 6.55 17.06 21.12
CA ILE A 490 6.25 15.72 21.65
C ILE A 490 7.52 15.04 22.17
N TYR A 491 8.63 15.14 21.44
CA TYR A 491 9.91 14.56 21.89
C TYR A 491 10.40 15.18 23.21
N VAL A 492 10.33 16.51 23.34
CA VAL A 492 10.70 17.23 24.57
C VAL A 492 9.78 16.85 25.74
N GLU A 493 8.47 16.77 25.51
CA GLU A 493 7.48 16.33 26.51
C GLU A 493 7.75 14.90 26.98
N GLU A 494 8.06 13.98 26.06
CA GLU A 494 8.40 12.60 26.39
C GLU A 494 9.73 12.48 27.14
N LEU A 495 10.72 13.33 26.84
CA LEU A 495 11.94 13.39 27.63
C LEU A 495 11.69 13.96 29.04
N GLN A 496 10.85 14.99 29.15
CA GLN A 496 10.46 15.57 30.42
C GLN A 496 9.77 14.53 31.31
N SER A 497 8.85 13.73 30.76
CA SER A 497 8.17 12.69 31.55
C SER A 497 9.15 11.62 32.07
N ILE A 498 10.25 11.35 31.35
CA ILE A 498 11.32 10.49 31.86
C ILE A 498 12.05 11.16 33.04
N MET A 499 12.39 12.43 32.89
CA MET A 499 13.12 13.18 33.93
C MET A 499 12.30 13.32 35.22
N GLU A 500 11.04 13.72 35.10
CA GLU A 500 10.16 13.96 36.24
C GLU A 500 9.60 12.65 36.83
N GLY A 501 9.32 11.67 35.96
CA GLY A 501 8.59 10.46 36.33
C GLY A 501 9.44 9.24 36.65
N TYR A 502 10.72 9.23 36.26
CA TYR A 502 11.63 8.11 36.57
C TYR A 502 12.92 8.58 37.23
N VAL A 503 13.57 9.63 36.69
CA VAL A 503 14.85 10.11 37.25
C VAL A 503 14.64 10.80 38.60
N ALA A 504 13.66 11.70 38.71
CA ALA A 504 13.36 12.38 39.97
C ALA A 504 12.82 11.40 41.03
N GLU A 505 12.04 10.41 40.60
CA GLU A 505 11.47 9.36 41.47
C GLU A 505 12.54 8.46 42.13
N LEU A 506 13.76 8.38 41.58
CA LEU A 506 14.89 7.70 42.25
C LEU A 506 15.32 8.40 43.55
N ASN A 507 15.03 9.70 43.68
CA ASN A 507 15.31 10.48 44.89
C ASN A 507 14.06 10.63 45.78
N ASN A 508 12.93 10.01 45.42
CA ASN A 508 11.70 10.11 46.18
C ASN A 508 11.73 9.18 47.41
N SER A 509 11.62 9.78 48.60
CA SER A 509 11.65 9.08 49.89
C SER A 509 10.49 8.09 50.08
N GLU A 510 9.38 8.24 49.35
CA GLU A 510 8.21 7.36 49.49
C GLU A 510 8.39 6.01 48.80
N ILE A 511 9.09 5.97 47.66
CA ILE A 511 9.26 4.75 46.85
C ILE A 511 10.71 4.27 46.75
N CYS A 512 11.65 4.94 47.43
CA CYS A 512 13.07 4.55 47.43
C CYS A 512 13.31 3.11 47.88
N HIS A 513 12.44 2.57 48.75
CA HIS A 513 12.50 1.19 49.23
C HIS A 513 12.19 0.14 48.15
N LEU A 514 11.61 0.55 47.01
CA LEU A 514 11.33 -0.31 45.87
C LEU A 514 12.48 -0.36 44.86
N ILE A 515 13.50 0.50 45.00
CA ILE A 515 14.63 0.58 44.06
C ILE A 515 15.39 -0.75 44.08
N PRO A 516 15.56 -1.41 42.92
CA PRO A 516 16.25 -2.70 42.88
C PRO A 516 17.75 -2.52 43.18
N PRO A 517 18.38 -3.44 43.95
CA PRO A 517 19.81 -3.34 44.29
C PRO A 517 20.74 -3.28 43.06
N THR A 518 20.29 -3.83 41.93
CA THR A 518 21.02 -3.79 40.65
C THR A 518 21.14 -2.40 40.05
N LEU A 519 20.25 -1.46 40.43
CA LEU A 519 20.20 -0.07 39.97
C LEU A 519 20.91 0.91 40.92
N GLU A 520 21.19 0.50 42.15
CA GLU A 520 21.90 1.31 43.14
C GLU A 520 23.27 1.77 42.59
N ASN A 521 23.53 3.08 42.61
CA ASN A 521 24.71 3.72 42.00
C ASN A 521 24.88 3.52 40.48
N LYS A 522 23.84 3.11 39.74
CA LYS A 522 23.87 2.94 38.27
C LYS A 522 22.86 3.80 37.51
N GLN A 523 22.27 4.80 38.15
CA GLN A 523 21.35 5.74 37.50
C GLN A 523 21.99 6.43 36.28
N ASP A 524 23.25 6.87 36.40
CA ASP A 524 24.00 7.54 35.33
C ASP A 524 24.34 6.59 34.18
N VAL A 525 24.28 5.28 34.41
CA VAL A 525 24.46 4.26 33.36
C VAL A 525 23.13 3.94 32.68
N LEU A 526 22.04 3.85 33.44
CA LEU A 526 20.71 3.58 32.88
C LEU A 526 20.21 4.74 32.02
N PHE A 527 20.32 5.98 32.52
CA PHE A 527 19.87 7.17 31.81
C PHE A 527 20.98 7.81 30.97
N GLY A 528 22.25 7.45 31.16
CA GLY A 528 23.35 8.05 30.41
C GLY A 528 23.40 9.56 30.59
N ASN A 529 23.63 10.28 29.50
CA ASN A 529 23.53 11.74 29.45
C ASN A 529 22.16 12.24 28.93
N LEU A 530 21.08 11.50 29.17
CA LEU A 530 19.73 11.94 28.80
C LEU A 530 19.36 13.32 29.38
N PRO A 531 19.77 13.70 30.62
CA PRO A 531 19.50 15.05 31.12
C PRO A 531 20.16 16.16 30.27
N GLU A 532 21.36 15.92 29.72
CA GLU A 532 22.05 16.86 28.83
C GLU A 532 21.28 17.03 27.52
N ILE A 533 20.75 15.93 26.96
CA ILE A 533 19.91 15.95 25.76
C ILE A 533 18.61 16.72 26.03
N TYR A 534 17.90 16.37 27.11
CA TYR A 534 16.66 17.04 27.48
C TYR A 534 16.85 18.55 27.63
N ASP A 535 17.87 18.97 28.38
CA ASP A 535 18.14 20.39 28.61
C ASP A 535 18.44 21.15 27.31
N PHE A 536 19.22 20.56 26.40
CA PHE A 536 19.50 21.17 25.10
C PHE A 536 18.22 21.33 24.27
N HIS A 537 17.43 20.27 24.12
CA HIS A 537 16.22 20.28 23.31
C HIS A 537 15.15 21.22 23.87
N ASN A 538 14.90 21.15 25.18
CA ASN A 538 13.88 21.94 25.87
C ASN A 538 14.24 23.43 25.95
N LYS A 539 15.49 23.77 26.31
CA LYS A 539 15.87 25.18 26.59
C LYS A 539 16.38 25.92 25.36
N THR A 540 16.82 25.20 24.32
CA THR A 540 17.50 25.81 23.16
C THR A 540 16.87 25.40 21.85
N PHE A 541 16.89 24.11 21.51
CA PHE A 541 16.64 23.67 20.13
C PHE A 541 15.17 23.85 19.70
N LEU A 542 14.21 23.49 20.57
CA LEU A 542 12.79 23.66 20.28
C LEU A 542 12.43 25.12 20.01
N MET A 543 12.92 26.05 20.84
CA MET A 543 12.68 27.49 20.65
C MET A 543 13.25 28.01 19.32
N GLU A 544 14.42 27.53 18.89
CA GLU A 544 14.99 27.92 17.59
C GLU A 544 14.23 27.31 16.40
N LEU A 545 13.74 26.08 16.53
CA LEU A 545 12.87 25.45 15.53
C LEU A 545 11.52 26.19 15.42
N GLU A 546 10.93 26.60 16.54
CA GLU A 546 9.69 27.40 16.54
C GLU A 546 9.85 28.74 15.82
N ASN A 547 11.02 29.38 15.91
CA ASN A 547 11.32 30.59 15.15
C ASN A 547 11.37 30.35 13.63
N CYS A 548 11.68 29.13 13.18
CA CYS A 548 11.66 28.74 11.77
C CYS A 548 10.23 28.62 11.22
N ALA A 549 9.18 28.61 12.06
CA ALA A 549 7.80 28.69 11.60
C ALA A 549 7.49 30.04 10.93
N VAL A 550 8.16 31.12 11.39
CA VAL A 550 8.01 32.48 10.84
C VAL A 550 8.95 32.70 9.66
N ASN A 551 10.18 32.17 9.72
CA ASN A 551 11.21 32.30 8.69
C ASN A 551 11.72 30.90 8.26
N PRO A 552 11.00 30.20 7.36
CA PRO A 552 11.30 28.83 6.94
C PRO A 552 12.70 28.62 6.34
N GLU A 553 13.27 29.66 5.72
CA GLU A 553 14.60 29.66 5.10
C GLU A 553 15.74 29.50 6.11
N LEU A 554 15.51 29.81 7.40
CA LEU A 554 16.52 29.71 8.46
C LEU A 554 16.69 28.28 9.00
N ILE A 555 15.87 27.32 8.56
CA ILE A 555 15.90 25.97 9.10
C ILE A 555 17.27 25.31 8.92
N GLY A 556 17.93 25.48 7.76
CA GLY A 556 19.28 24.96 7.53
C GLY A 556 20.29 25.58 8.50
N THR A 557 20.25 26.90 8.66
CA THR A 557 21.11 27.63 9.61
C THR A 557 20.88 27.20 11.06
N CYS A 558 19.64 26.89 11.44
CA CYS A 558 19.30 26.40 12.78
C CYS A 558 20.07 25.12 13.13
N PHE A 559 20.12 24.14 12.21
CA PHE A 559 20.89 22.92 12.41
C PHE A 559 22.40 23.16 12.41
N LEU A 560 22.90 23.98 11.48
CA LEU A 560 24.34 24.27 11.37
C LEU A 560 24.89 24.97 12.62
N LYS A 561 24.12 25.88 13.22
CA LYS A 561 24.49 26.59 14.44
C LYS A 561 24.63 25.68 15.66
N ARG A 562 23.95 24.53 15.66
CA ARG A 562 23.86 23.60 16.80
C ARG A 562 24.56 22.27 16.59
N LYS A 563 25.42 22.18 15.56
CA LYS A 563 26.10 20.92 15.20
C LYS A 563 27.00 20.40 16.32
N GLU A 564 27.65 21.28 17.09
CA GLU A 564 28.49 20.90 18.22
C GLU A 564 27.63 20.38 19.38
N GLU A 565 26.52 21.05 19.70
CA GLU A 565 25.60 20.61 20.75
C GLU A 565 24.91 19.29 20.42
N LEU A 566 24.63 19.02 19.13
CA LEU A 566 24.08 17.73 18.68
C LEU A 566 25.06 16.55 18.87
N GLN A 567 26.35 16.79 19.16
CA GLN A 567 27.31 15.72 19.47
C GLN A 567 27.02 15.01 20.82
N VAL A 568 26.15 15.58 21.67
CA VAL A 568 25.70 14.90 22.91
C VAL A 568 25.09 13.52 22.64
N TYR A 569 24.54 13.31 21.43
CA TYR A 569 23.99 12.03 21.01
C TYR A 569 25.05 10.94 20.84
N GLU A 570 26.30 11.28 20.53
CA GLU A 570 27.40 10.32 20.46
C GLU A 570 27.58 9.65 21.83
N LYS A 571 27.77 10.45 22.88
CA LYS A 571 27.90 9.97 24.26
C LYS A 571 26.70 9.11 24.70
N TYR A 572 25.48 9.50 24.31
CA TYR A 572 24.27 8.74 24.66
C TYR A 572 24.24 7.37 23.97
N CYS A 573 24.45 7.34 22.67
CA CYS A 573 24.43 6.14 21.86
C CYS A 573 25.56 5.17 22.24
N GLN A 574 26.75 5.67 22.60
CA GLN A 574 27.84 4.86 23.15
C GLN A 574 27.47 4.20 24.48
N ASN A 575 26.71 4.89 25.35
CA ASN A 575 26.25 4.35 26.62
C ASN A 575 25.05 3.40 26.48
N LYS A 576 24.27 3.51 25.39
CA LYS A 576 23.02 2.76 25.22
C LYS A 576 23.14 1.24 25.42
N PRO A 577 24.17 0.52 24.93
CA PRO A 577 24.33 -0.90 25.20
C PRO A 577 24.48 -1.23 26.69
N ARG A 578 25.15 -0.36 27.47
CA ARG A 578 25.30 -0.52 28.93
C ARG A 578 23.99 -0.24 29.65
N SER A 579 23.26 0.80 29.23
CA SER A 579 21.90 1.10 29.71
C SER A 579 20.97 -0.11 29.53
N GLU A 580 20.99 -0.76 28.36
CA GLU A 580 20.18 -1.95 28.09
C GLU A 580 20.52 -3.14 28.98
N VAL A 581 21.80 -3.35 29.29
CA VAL A 581 22.21 -4.43 30.20
C VAL A 581 21.68 -4.17 31.61
N VAL A 582 21.70 -2.91 32.08
CA VAL A 582 21.11 -2.55 33.38
C VAL A 582 19.59 -2.75 33.34
N TRP A 583 18.92 -2.29 32.27
CA TRP A 583 17.48 -2.47 32.11
C TRP A 583 17.06 -3.94 32.13
N ARG A 584 17.75 -4.83 31.39
CA ARG A 584 17.43 -6.28 31.40
C ARG A 584 17.55 -6.94 32.78
N GLN A 585 18.35 -6.37 33.68
CA GLN A 585 18.52 -6.88 35.04
C GLN A 585 17.44 -6.41 36.02
N CYS A 586 16.70 -5.34 35.70
CA CYS A 586 15.82 -4.69 36.68
C CYS A 586 14.53 -4.06 36.12
N GLY A 587 14.25 -4.18 34.82
CA GLY A 587 13.11 -3.53 34.15
C GLY A 587 11.75 -3.98 34.69
N ASP A 588 11.63 -5.23 35.13
CA ASP A 588 10.39 -5.78 35.73
C ASP A 588 10.21 -5.45 37.22
N SER A 589 11.09 -4.62 37.80
CA SER A 589 11.00 -4.28 39.23
C SER A 589 9.76 -3.46 39.57
N LEU A 590 9.27 -3.61 40.81
CA LEU A 590 8.11 -2.87 41.32
C LEU A 590 8.28 -1.35 41.24
N PHE A 591 9.51 -0.86 41.38
CA PHE A 591 9.82 0.57 41.20
C PHE A 591 9.39 1.08 39.83
N PHE A 592 9.83 0.44 38.74
CA PHE A 592 9.49 0.90 37.39
C PHE A 592 8.01 0.71 37.06
N GLN A 593 7.36 -0.33 37.61
CA GLN A 593 5.92 -0.53 37.47
C GLN A 593 5.11 0.60 38.12
N GLU A 594 5.48 1.03 39.33
CA GLU A 594 4.82 2.14 40.02
C GLU A 594 5.08 3.48 39.30
N CYS A 595 6.30 3.75 38.84
CA CYS A 595 6.60 4.93 38.02
C CYS A 595 5.78 4.95 36.72
N GLN A 596 5.73 3.82 35.99
CA GLN A 596 4.97 3.71 34.75
C GLN A 596 3.47 3.93 34.97
N LYS A 597 2.93 3.40 36.07
CA LYS A 597 1.52 3.56 36.45
C LYS A 597 1.20 5.00 36.86
N LYS A 598 2.07 5.67 37.63
CA LYS A 598 1.91 7.08 38.00
C LYS A 598 1.83 8.00 36.78
N LEU A 599 2.59 7.69 35.73
CA LEU A 599 2.66 8.47 34.50
C LEU A 599 1.63 8.07 33.43
N ASP A 600 0.84 7.01 33.67
CA ASP A 600 -0.04 6.39 32.66
C ASP A 600 0.70 6.07 31.34
N HIS A 601 1.95 5.64 31.45
CA HIS A 601 2.79 5.32 30.30
C HIS A 601 2.39 3.97 29.68
N LYS A 602 2.00 4.00 28.40
CA LYS A 602 1.58 2.80 27.66
C LYS A 602 2.74 1.88 27.25
N LEU A 603 3.94 2.43 27.13
CA LEU A 603 5.15 1.70 26.77
C LEU A 603 6.08 1.57 28.00
N SER A 604 6.94 0.56 27.98
CA SER A 604 7.99 0.39 28.98
C SER A 604 9.07 1.48 28.85
N LEU A 605 9.80 1.75 29.94
CA LEU A 605 10.83 2.80 29.97
C LEU A 605 11.91 2.58 28.89
N ASP A 606 12.30 1.34 28.56
CA ASP A 606 13.30 1.10 27.50
C ASP A 606 12.86 1.58 26.12
N ALA A 607 11.57 1.53 25.81
CA ALA A 607 11.03 2.09 24.58
C ALA A 607 11.19 3.62 24.55
N TYR A 608 10.97 4.28 25.70
CA TYR A 608 11.22 5.71 25.84
C TYR A 608 12.71 6.07 25.78
N LEU A 609 13.60 5.24 26.36
CA LEU A 609 15.06 5.42 26.29
C LEU A 609 15.64 5.18 24.88
N LEU A 610 14.88 4.59 23.95
CA LEU A 610 15.27 4.49 22.53
C LEU A 610 14.96 5.74 21.71
N LYS A 611 14.08 6.63 22.20
CA LYS A 611 13.65 7.82 21.46
C LYS A 611 14.79 8.75 21.03
N PRO A 612 15.84 9.02 21.84
CA PRO A 612 16.97 9.83 21.38
C PRO A 612 17.69 9.23 20.16
N VAL A 613 17.87 7.91 20.13
CA VAL A 613 18.50 7.20 18.98
C VAL A 613 17.63 7.33 17.72
N GLN A 614 16.31 7.29 17.89
CA GLN A 614 15.36 7.50 16.80
C GLN A 614 15.32 8.97 16.34
N ARG A 615 15.42 9.92 17.28
CA ARG A 615 15.32 11.35 16.98
C ARG A 615 16.48 11.83 16.12
N ILE A 616 17.71 11.48 16.49
CA ILE A 616 18.91 11.93 15.75
C ILE A 616 18.91 11.44 14.30
N THR A 617 18.35 10.24 14.05
CA THR A 617 18.22 9.67 12.70
C THR A 617 17.03 10.23 11.91
N LYS A 618 15.99 10.75 12.57
CA LYS A 618 14.83 11.37 11.91
C LYS A 618 15.17 12.72 11.28
N TYR A 619 16.05 13.52 11.88
CA TYR A 619 16.40 14.85 11.36
C TYR A 619 16.90 14.83 9.91
N GLN A 620 17.81 13.91 9.57
CA GLN A 620 18.31 13.79 8.18
C GLN A 620 17.19 13.43 7.18
N LEU A 621 16.17 12.66 7.60
CA LEU A 621 15.06 12.28 6.72
C LEU A 621 14.19 13.50 6.42
N MET A 622 13.86 14.28 7.45
CA MET A 622 13.04 15.49 7.31
C MET A 622 13.76 16.56 6.47
N LEU A 623 15.07 16.78 6.68
CA LEU A 623 15.86 17.70 5.86
C LEU A 623 15.95 17.24 4.39
N LYS A 624 16.08 15.92 4.14
CA LYS A 624 16.06 15.35 2.79
C LYS A 624 14.72 15.55 2.10
N GLU A 625 13.61 15.41 2.83
CA GLU A 625 12.27 15.67 2.30
C GLU A 625 12.04 17.16 2.01
N MET A 626 12.51 18.05 2.89
CA MET A 626 12.49 19.50 2.66
C MET A 626 13.27 19.89 1.40
N LEU A 627 14.44 19.28 1.15
CA LEU A 627 15.24 19.53 -0.07
C LEU A 627 14.52 19.13 -1.36
N LYS A 628 13.75 18.04 -1.36
CA LYS A 628 12.95 17.61 -2.54
C LYS A 628 11.92 18.66 -2.94
N CYS A 629 11.50 19.50 -1.99
CA CYS A 629 10.44 20.49 -2.15
C CYS A 629 10.94 21.94 -2.12
N SER A 630 12.24 22.18 -1.88
CA SER A 630 12.81 23.52 -1.87
C SER A 630 13.21 23.97 -3.28
N LYS A 631 12.85 25.21 -3.63
CA LYS A 631 13.27 25.90 -4.86
C LYS A 631 13.46 27.38 -4.55
N GLY A 632 14.57 27.74 -3.89
CA GLY A 632 14.80 29.14 -3.50
C GLY A 632 15.99 29.36 -2.56
N GLU A 633 15.98 30.52 -1.89
CA GLU A 633 16.96 30.92 -0.87
C GLU A 633 16.97 29.95 0.32
N GLY A 634 18.14 29.74 0.95
CA GLY A 634 18.32 28.80 2.07
C GLY A 634 18.61 27.35 1.65
N MET A 635 18.64 27.05 0.34
CA MET A 635 18.89 25.69 -0.17
C MET A 635 20.32 25.21 0.12
N ALA A 636 21.32 26.08 0.00
CA ALA A 636 22.72 25.72 0.25
C ALA A 636 22.94 25.36 1.72
N GLU A 637 22.38 26.17 2.63
CA GLU A 637 22.41 25.94 4.06
C GLU A 637 21.64 24.66 4.44
N LEU A 638 20.55 24.35 3.74
CA LEU A 638 19.77 23.14 3.94
C LEU A 638 20.51 21.87 3.45
N GLU A 639 21.21 21.95 2.32
CA GLU A 639 22.09 20.88 1.82
C GLU A 639 23.26 20.63 2.77
N GLU A 640 23.89 21.69 3.27
CA GLU A 640 24.98 21.60 4.25
C GLU A 640 24.48 21.06 5.59
N ALA A 641 23.28 21.46 6.04
CA ALA A 641 22.65 20.91 7.24
C ALA A 641 22.37 19.41 7.10
N LEU A 642 21.86 18.96 5.94
CA LEU A 642 21.66 17.54 5.67
C LEU A 642 22.99 16.77 5.71
N ALA A 643 24.04 17.29 5.05
CA ALA A 643 25.37 16.67 5.09
C ALA A 643 25.91 16.58 6.52
N THR A 644 25.74 17.64 7.31
CA THR A 644 26.14 17.69 8.72
C THR A 644 25.40 16.64 9.55
N MET A 645 24.08 16.49 9.38
CA MET A 645 23.31 15.48 10.10
C MET A 645 23.70 14.05 9.70
N LEU A 646 23.95 13.80 8.41
CA LEU A 646 24.47 12.53 7.92
C LEU A 646 25.83 12.19 8.54
N ASP A 647 26.73 13.18 8.63
CA ASP A 647 28.04 13.03 9.26
C ASP A 647 27.94 12.77 10.76
N ILE A 648 27.01 13.42 11.47
CA ILE A 648 26.74 13.14 12.89
C ILE A 648 26.25 11.70 13.06
N VAL A 649 25.24 11.27 12.30
CA VAL A 649 24.71 9.90 12.38
C VAL A 649 25.80 8.87 12.06
N LYS A 650 26.62 9.13 11.04
CA LYS A 650 27.76 8.28 10.68
C LYS A 650 28.81 8.25 11.79
N SER A 651 29.19 9.40 12.35
CA SER A 651 30.15 9.49 13.46
C SER A 651 29.67 8.70 14.68
N VAL A 652 28.40 8.87 15.06
CA VAL A 652 27.77 8.11 16.16
C VAL A 652 27.85 6.61 15.88
N ASN A 653 27.51 6.18 14.67
CA ASN A 653 27.56 4.77 14.29
C ASN A 653 28.99 4.22 14.30
N ASP A 654 29.94 4.94 13.69
CA ASP A 654 31.35 4.54 13.64
C ASP A 654 31.96 4.48 15.05
N SER A 655 31.62 5.43 15.91
CA SER A 655 32.07 5.51 17.30
C SER A 655 31.54 4.34 18.15
N MET A 656 30.28 3.96 17.96
CA MET A 656 29.71 2.75 18.57
C MET A 656 30.46 1.48 18.14
N HIS A 657 30.82 1.35 16.85
CA HIS A 657 31.57 0.20 16.34
C HIS A 657 33.04 0.20 16.81
N GLN A 658 33.67 1.38 16.93
CA GLN A 658 35.03 1.51 17.45
C GLN A 658 35.14 1.11 18.92
N ILE A 659 34.15 1.42 19.77
CA ILE A 659 34.15 1.00 21.18
C ILE A 659 33.99 -0.52 21.31
N ALA A 660 33.17 -1.15 20.46
CA ALA A 660 33.09 -2.62 20.39
C ALA A 660 34.43 -3.27 19.95
N ILE A 661 35.27 -2.53 19.21
CA ILE A 661 36.60 -2.96 18.75
C ILE A 661 37.73 -2.58 19.73
N THR A 662 37.54 -1.60 20.62
CA THR A 662 38.59 -1.07 21.52
C THR A 662 38.37 -1.40 23.00
N GLY A 663 37.22 -1.96 23.37
CA GLY A 663 36.94 -2.49 24.72
C GLY A 663 37.72 -3.77 25.10
N PHE A 664 38.94 -3.96 24.57
CA PHE A 664 39.83 -5.11 24.84
C PHE A 664 40.93 -4.80 25.85
#